data_AF-A0A4U6QM03-F1
#
_entry.id   AF-A0A4U6QM03-F1
#
_cell.length_a   1.000
_cell.length_b   1.000
_cell.length_c   1.000
_cell.angle_alpha   90.00
_cell.angle_beta   90.00
_cell.angle_gamma   90.00
#
_symmetry.space_group_name_H-M   'P 1'
#
loop_
_entity.id
_entity.type
_entity.pdbx_description
1 polymer ?
#
loop_
_entity_poly.entity_id
_entity_poly.type
_entity_poly.pdbx_seq_one_letter_code
_entity_poly.pdbx_strand_id
1 'polypeptide(L)'
;MGTAGAAGGPRRSRSSGPDGPAAGRGAGGIDHRRRSLARPAAAGVVGHGVRRCRGPGHRPGHDVTVRSTVERSGRAHRHTRRDRDHCECRDHRQRHRSRDPAGSGHPPGRIPGGRGDRRRRRTGPGRRRDRSESGRPVGRRGLGHRDRHRRCGVRGGGRERCHRQFRLGGSGWCADRPELRRRHRAGHPARGGTGDGRQHRRLAGAERAVHLDRAAPGDFRDRPGPVRAVGRAGRRRVTVGGTRIPSADPAPTDPDGDGARSASPGCADDDRPDPPDLRLVPIALTAWAGCLLVPPGGPPGPPAVIAAAGAAAVLLGLAVRRPRWRAGLLAALLGLLTGLLVAGLHSAQRAADPLRVAAADGGSASVAGTVDGYPRPVASRFTDPAANSAAGPTADPTAGPGSTSGAAGDGQRWAVTITAHAGRVSGVEWAELDSPVTVYGRGPTWATLLPGQAISVSGRLASPARADLPPTLTSRRDARPESAPPWWYQAAGAVRSTLRDHASALPPDPAGLVPGLVVGDTGGIDDRLDADARTAGLTHLLAVSGSHFALLCGLAVLLLGAAGPRVAALGGLAVVIALVVLVGPEPSVLRAAVMGLVTVVALLSGRRRTGVPALAGAVLLLLLVEPALARSAGFALSVLATGALVLVAPWWVAALHYRGVPRGWAQLLCIPVAAQLATLPVIVAISGSISLVGVLANVLVAPVVAPALLVGMAAALCGPWWPSAAQVLVAVAGWLLDWMATVAHTLARWPVAALPWPATPAGVTVLVMLLLGAVAALRRRRPRHLLLAALVGVLGVLLPVKVVGVGWPPPGWLLVACEVGQGDAMVLSTGDPGTAVVVDTGPDPVVMDACLDRLGVTTVAVLMLTHLHADHVAGLAGALDGRLVGPVLTGPGRDPAGTWHAIESAAHVTGSIVSTPPVGSTYRVGALTLTVLGPTGEFHGTESDPNNDSLVVRAEMDGRRMLFTGDIEPPAQQALLRSPEALRADVLKIPHHGSARTLDRFLRAVDADIAVIGVGLDNDYGHPSPKLLAALASAGTGTVLRTDLHGDAAVVVDPAGGGLGTRVRGPDGVITTVSVRE
;
A
#
# COMPACT_ATOMS: atom_id res chain seq x y z
N MET A 1 -57.09 -11.42 22.23
CA MET A 1 -58.00 -12.56 21.96
C MET A 1 -57.15 -13.82 21.96
N GLY A 2 -57.36 -14.84 22.80
CA GLY A 2 -58.22 -14.97 23.98
C GLY A 2 -58.17 -16.40 24.53
N THR A 3 -58.17 -16.56 25.87
CA THR A 3 -58.45 -17.80 26.66
C THR A 3 -57.58 -19.06 26.47
N ALA A 4 -57.40 -19.99 27.44
CA ALA A 4 -57.44 -19.99 28.92
C ALA A 4 -57.07 -21.42 29.45
N GLY A 5 -56.66 -21.56 30.73
CA GLY A 5 -56.52 -22.85 31.47
C GLY A 5 -55.07 -23.30 31.69
N ALA A 6 -54.44 -23.36 32.89
CA ALA A 6 -54.82 -23.77 34.27
C ALA A 6 -54.81 -25.31 34.47
N ALA A 7 -54.33 -25.93 35.57
CA ALA A 7 -53.86 -25.43 36.88
C ALA A 7 -52.92 -26.45 37.61
N GLY A 8 -52.29 -26.07 38.74
CA GLY A 8 -51.74 -27.03 39.73
C GLY A 8 -50.55 -26.54 40.60
N GLY A 9 -50.78 -26.22 41.89
CA GLY A 9 -49.73 -26.06 42.93
C GLY A 9 -49.67 -27.29 43.86
N PRO A 10 -49.21 -27.22 45.15
CA PRO A 10 -48.84 -26.01 45.93
C PRO A 10 -47.70 -26.15 47.03
N ARG A 11 -47.31 -25.01 47.69
CA ARG A 11 -46.74 -24.89 49.08
C ARG A 11 -45.32 -25.49 49.36
N ARG A 12 -44.49 -25.09 50.36
CA ARG A 12 -44.54 -24.09 51.48
C ARG A 12 -43.13 -23.74 52.08
N SER A 13 -42.86 -22.43 52.27
CA SER A 13 -42.36 -21.70 53.49
C SER A 13 -41.22 -22.18 54.43
N ARG A 14 -40.29 -21.24 54.77
CA ARG A 14 -39.66 -20.86 56.09
C ARG A 14 -38.64 -19.70 55.81
N SER A 15 -38.62 -18.49 56.42
CA SER A 15 -38.46 -18.03 57.85
C SER A 15 -37.05 -18.34 58.43
N SER A 16 -36.31 -17.47 59.16
CA SER A 16 -36.63 -16.18 59.83
C SER A 16 -35.40 -15.52 60.52
N GLY A 17 -35.35 -14.17 60.59
CA GLY A 17 -34.92 -13.34 61.74
C GLY A 17 -33.41 -13.17 62.05
N PRO A 18 -33.00 -12.25 62.99
CA PRO A 18 -33.83 -11.41 63.88
C PRO A 18 -33.48 -9.88 63.93
N ASP A 19 -34.28 -9.11 64.69
CA ASP A 19 -34.23 -7.65 64.94
C ASP A 19 -33.12 -7.20 65.94
N GLY A 20 -32.53 -5.99 65.84
CA GLY A 20 -32.98 -4.72 66.46
C GLY A 20 -31.85 -4.10 67.32
N PRO A 21 -31.92 -2.87 67.90
CA PRO A 21 -33.01 -1.89 67.97
C PRO A 21 -32.65 -0.45 67.46
N ALA A 22 -33.47 0.55 67.80
CA ALA A 22 -33.58 1.86 67.12
C ALA A 22 -32.84 3.07 67.77
N ALA A 23 -32.58 4.14 66.99
CA ALA A 23 -33.20 5.48 67.18
C ALA A 23 -32.69 6.60 66.21
N GLY A 24 -33.64 7.34 65.58
CA GLY A 24 -33.57 8.82 65.49
C GLY A 24 -33.03 9.55 64.24
N ARG A 25 -33.95 9.97 63.32
CA ARG A 25 -33.96 11.20 62.47
C ARG A 25 -32.76 11.46 61.50
N GLY A 26 -32.93 11.81 60.21
CA GLY A 26 -34.12 11.95 59.37
C GLY A 26 -33.82 12.64 58.01
N ALA A 27 -34.64 12.35 56.97
CA ALA A 27 -34.65 12.92 55.59
C ALA A 27 -33.40 12.71 54.70
N GLY A 28 -33.50 12.38 53.40
CA GLY A 28 -34.68 12.07 52.57
C GLY A 28 -34.27 11.80 51.11
N GLY A 29 -34.87 10.76 50.49
CA GLY A 29 -34.63 10.27 49.12
C GLY A 29 -34.82 11.32 48.00
N ILE A 30 -34.19 11.18 46.82
CA ILE A 30 -34.21 10.03 45.88
C ILE A 30 -35.63 9.70 45.40
N ASP A 31 -35.93 10.00 44.14
CA ASP A 31 -36.41 9.02 43.15
C ASP A 31 -36.20 9.52 41.71
N HIS A 32 -36.08 8.60 40.75
CA HIS A 32 -36.77 8.70 39.46
C HIS A 32 -36.58 7.44 38.58
N ARG A 33 -37.68 6.90 38.06
CA ARG A 33 -37.71 6.10 36.83
C ARG A 33 -38.82 6.53 35.85
N ARG A 34 -38.41 6.70 34.60
CA ARG A 34 -39.11 6.40 33.32
C ARG A 34 -40.35 7.22 32.84
N ARG A 35 -40.10 7.89 31.70
CA ARG A 35 -40.82 7.85 30.39
C ARG A 35 -42.28 8.35 30.24
N SER A 36 -42.46 9.16 29.17
CA SER A 36 -43.57 9.29 28.19
C SER A 36 -44.08 10.75 28.10
N LEU A 37 -44.62 11.33 27.01
CA LEU A 37 -44.72 11.15 25.55
C LEU A 37 -45.44 12.43 25.00
N ALA A 38 -45.37 12.70 23.69
CA ALA A 38 -46.28 13.55 22.87
C ALA A 38 -46.23 15.12 22.91
N ARG A 39 -45.78 15.71 21.78
CA ARG A 39 -46.46 16.64 20.80
C ARG A 39 -47.57 17.64 21.26
N PRO A 40 -47.91 18.74 20.51
CA PRO A 40 -47.29 19.39 19.31
C PRO A 40 -47.34 20.97 19.26
N ALA A 41 -47.02 21.55 18.09
CA ALA A 41 -47.63 22.76 17.45
C ALA A 41 -47.03 24.21 17.57
N ALA A 42 -46.61 24.71 16.40
CA ALA A 42 -46.69 26.06 15.77
C ALA A 42 -46.77 27.42 16.55
N ALA A 43 -45.70 28.21 16.41
CA ALA A 43 -45.57 29.63 16.00
C ALA A 43 -46.65 30.73 16.29
N GLY A 44 -46.22 31.93 16.74
CA GLY A 44 -46.95 33.18 16.38
C GLY A 44 -46.75 34.57 17.08
N VAL A 45 -45.55 35.18 17.06
CA VAL A 45 -45.30 36.67 16.87
C VAL A 45 -45.76 37.75 17.93
N VAL A 46 -45.07 38.92 17.90
CA VAL A 46 -45.29 40.25 18.58
C VAL A 46 -44.74 40.38 20.02
N GLY A 47 -44.02 41.46 20.43
CA GLY A 47 -43.46 42.64 19.74
C GLY A 47 -43.09 43.83 20.69
N HIS A 48 -42.09 44.65 20.33
CA HIS A 48 -41.53 45.84 21.04
C HIS A 48 -40.72 45.61 22.35
N GLY A 49 -39.70 46.42 22.74
CA GLY A 49 -38.95 47.47 22.03
C GLY A 49 -38.28 48.53 22.96
N VAL A 50 -37.20 49.20 22.46
CA VAL A 50 -36.64 50.55 22.87
C VAL A 50 -35.39 50.66 23.81
N ARG A 51 -34.24 51.07 23.19
CA ARG A 51 -33.15 52.04 23.57
C ARG A 51 -32.49 52.07 24.99
N ARG A 52 -31.31 52.67 25.27
CA ARG A 52 -29.98 52.97 24.66
C ARG A 52 -29.22 53.97 25.59
N CYS A 53 -27.88 53.88 25.69
CA CYS A 53 -26.87 54.95 25.99
C CYS A 53 -26.24 55.20 27.41
N ARG A 54 -24.91 55.45 27.36
CA ARG A 54 -23.96 56.18 28.27
C ARG A 54 -23.41 55.51 29.55
N GLY A 55 -22.09 55.67 29.76
CA GLY A 55 -21.38 55.58 31.06
C GLY A 55 -20.94 56.97 31.56
N PRO A 56 -20.35 57.12 32.78
CA PRO A 56 -18.86 57.18 32.90
C PRO A 56 -18.23 56.79 34.29
N GLY A 57 -16.90 56.61 34.34
CA GLY A 57 -15.99 57.29 35.31
C GLY A 57 -15.66 56.76 36.73
N HIS A 58 -14.34 56.64 37.00
CA HIS A 58 -13.58 56.92 38.25
C HIS A 58 -13.12 55.84 39.29
N ARG A 59 -12.15 56.26 40.14
CA ARG A 59 -11.05 55.54 40.88
C ARG A 59 -11.15 55.68 42.42
N PRO A 60 -10.28 55.01 43.26
CA PRO A 60 -8.95 55.53 43.74
C PRO A 60 -7.71 54.76 43.17
N GLY A 61 -6.42 54.88 43.59
CA GLY A 61 -5.69 55.61 44.66
C GLY A 61 -4.93 54.64 45.62
N HIS A 62 -3.66 54.80 46.05
CA HIS A 62 -2.61 55.81 45.83
C HIS A 62 -1.16 55.25 46.04
N ASP A 63 -0.17 55.81 45.32
CA ASP A 63 1.23 56.25 45.64
C ASP A 63 2.15 55.51 46.68
N VAL A 64 3.48 55.39 46.47
CA VAL A 64 4.59 56.39 46.60
C VAL A 64 5.87 55.81 45.89
N THR A 65 6.46 56.35 44.81
CA THR A 65 7.56 57.37 44.67
C THR A 65 8.95 56.97 45.28
N VAL A 66 10.17 57.30 44.76
CA VAL A 66 10.68 58.13 43.62
C VAL A 66 12.20 57.89 43.31
N ARG A 67 12.70 58.47 42.18
CA ARG A 67 14.11 58.84 41.73
C ARG A 67 14.88 57.85 40.81
N SER A 68 15.68 58.27 39.80
CA SER A 68 15.79 59.51 38.98
C SER A 68 16.94 59.41 37.93
N THR A 69 16.78 59.97 36.71
CA THR A 69 17.83 60.68 35.86
C THR A 69 19.10 59.88 35.41
N VAL A 70 19.86 60.14 34.32
CA VAL A 70 19.90 61.14 33.22
C VAL A 70 20.89 60.71 32.09
N GLU A 71 20.71 61.20 30.84
CA GLU A 71 21.70 61.30 29.71
C GLU A 71 22.46 60.05 29.18
N ARG A 72 23.31 60.11 28.12
CA ARG A 72 23.25 60.65 26.71
C ARG A 72 24.60 60.31 26.01
N SER A 73 24.63 60.22 24.67
CA SER A 73 25.84 60.03 23.80
C SER A 73 26.57 58.67 23.91
N GLY A 74 27.38 58.21 22.94
CA GLY A 74 27.60 58.67 21.56
C GLY A 74 29.07 58.55 21.08
N ARG A 75 29.32 57.86 19.94
CA ARG A 75 30.64 57.67 19.25
C ARG A 75 31.69 56.84 20.03
N ALA A 76 32.81 56.38 19.47
CA ALA A 76 33.15 55.78 18.16
C ALA A 76 34.61 55.23 18.19
N HIS A 77 34.98 54.40 17.21
CA HIS A 77 36.33 54.22 16.64
C HIS A 77 37.44 53.33 17.28
N ARG A 78 37.91 52.41 16.42
CA ARG A 78 39.32 52.08 16.03
C ARG A 78 40.13 50.95 16.71
N HIS A 79 40.53 50.03 15.82
CA HIS A 79 41.74 49.19 15.75
C HIS A 79 42.94 49.49 16.65
N THR A 80 43.60 48.40 17.08
CA THR A 80 45.05 48.18 16.89
C THR A 80 45.38 46.69 16.61
N ARG A 81 46.43 46.45 15.82
CA ARG A 81 47.21 45.19 15.74
C ARG A 81 48.53 45.40 16.51
N ARG A 82 49.15 44.34 17.03
CA ARG A 82 50.62 44.13 16.91
C ARG A 82 51.07 42.71 17.30
N ASP A 83 52.18 42.31 16.69
CA ASP A 83 52.83 40.98 16.75
C ASP A 83 53.95 40.88 17.81
N ARG A 84 54.66 39.73 17.81
CA ARG A 84 55.99 39.38 18.41
C ARG A 84 56.00 38.76 19.82
N ASP A 85 56.94 37.88 20.19
CA ASP A 85 57.82 36.93 19.46
C ASP A 85 58.50 35.95 20.47
N HIS A 86 58.97 34.78 19.99
CA HIS A 86 60.13 33.97 20.47
C HIS A 86 60.22 33.43 21.92
N CYS A 87 60.51 32.11 22.04
CA CYS A 87 61.81 31.58 22.53
C CYS A 87 61.90 30.02 22.48
N GLU A 88 63.08 29.48 22.16
CA GLU A 88 63.41 28.03 22.15
C GLU A 88 64.09 27.57 23.46
N CYS A 89 64.06 26.26 23.79
CA CYS A 89 65.28 25.46 24.10
C CYS A 89 65.07 23.96 24.48
N ARG A 90 65.91 23.09 23.88
CA ARG A 90 66.60 21.87 24.39
C ARG A 90 65.84 20.67 25.03
N ASP A 91 65.70 19.60 24.23
CA ASP A 91 66.53 18.37 24.23
C ASP A 91 67.11 17.77 25.55
N HIS A 92 66.74 16.51 25.91
CA HIS A 92 67.73 15.43 26.21
C HIS A 92 67.14 13.99 26.33
N ARG A 93 68.04 12.99 26.31
CA ARG A 93 67.82 11.53 26.10
C ARG A 93 67.93 10.60 27.33
N GLN A 94 67.13 9.51 27.30
CA GLN A 94 67.43 8.07 27.58
C GLN A 94 67.85 7.51 28.97
N ARG A 95 67.59 6.19 29.12
CA ARG A 95 68.19 5.14 30.02
C ARG A 95 67.52 4.96 31.40
N HIS A 96 67.39 3.77 32.03
CA HIS A 96 67.37 2.34 31.61
C HIS A 96 67.04 1.46 32.86
N ARG A 97 66.65 0.18 32.67
CA ARG A 97 66.73 -0.96 33.64
C ARG A 97 65.75 -0.94 34.86
N SER A 98 65.45 -2.04 35.57
CA SER A 98 65.19 -3.48 35.28
C SER A 98 65.16 -4.28 36.60
N ARG A 99 64.20 -5.21 36.83
CA ARG A 99 64.41 -6.51 37.54
C ARG A 99 63.13 -7.35 37.73
N ASP A 100 63.22 -8.63 37.36
CA ASP A 100 62.38 -9.78 37.77
C ASP A 100 62.70 -10.24 39.23
N PRO A 101 61.95 -11.18 39.87
CA PRO A 101 62.06 -12.64 39.59
C PRO A 101 60.82 -13.57 39.85
N ALA A 102 60.79 -14.69 39.10
CA ALA A 102 60.42 -16.11 39.45
C ALA A 102 59.10 -16.45 40.23
N GLY A 103 58.45 -17.62 40.06
CA GLY A 103 58.61 -18.84 39.23
C GLY A 103 57.29 -19.65 39.27
N SER A 104 57.10 -20.87 38.76
CA SER A 104 57.98 -21.94 38.23
C SER A 104 57.15 -22.93 37.36
N GLY A 105 57.80 -23.84 36.61
CA GLY A 105 57.13 -25.03 35.99
C GLY A 105 57.40 -25.25 34.49
N HIS A 106 58.15 -26.30 34.14
CA HIS A 106 58.49 -26.69 32.76
C HIS A 106 58.64 -28.24 32.66
N PRO A 107 58.96 -28.88 31.51
CA PRO A 107 58.04 -29.68 30.70
C PRO A 107 58.44 -31.19 30.69
N PRO A 108 58.05 -32.03 29.69
CA PRO A 108 58.71 -32.05 28.36
C PRO A 108 57.79 -32.43 27.18
N GLY A 109 58.33 -32.45 25.95
CA GLY A 109 57.64 -32.97 24.74
C GLY A 109 58.54 -33.86 23.88
N ARG A 110 58.00 -34.43 22.79
CA ARG A 110 58.75 -34.98 21.63
C ARG A 110 57.85 -35.27 20.41
N ILE A 111 58.46 -35.19 19.22
CA ILE A 111 57.97 -35.43 17.84
C ILE A 111 58.24 -36.92 17.51
N PRO A 112 57.42 -37.73 16.77
CA PRO A 112 57.11 -37.51 15.34
C PRO A 112 55.73 -38.02 14.84
N GLY A 113 55.50 -37.98 13.52
CA GLY A 113 54.34 -38.59 12.87
C GLY A 113 54.58 -40.02 12.34
N GLY A 114 53.50 -40.70 11.96
CA GLY A 114 53.50 -41.91 11.12
C GLY A 114 53.22 -43.24 11.84
N ARG A 115 52.23 -43.98 11.31
CA ARG A 115 52.02 -45.46 11.35
C ARG A 115 52.42 -46.21 12.66
N GLY A 116 51.54 -46.87 13.40
CA GLY A 116 50.41 -47.70 12.97
C GLY A 116 50.76 -49.20 13.07
N ASP A 117 50.20 -49.92 14.04
CA ASP A 117 50.28 -51.38 14.27
C ASP A 117 49.43 -51.72 15.54
N ARG A 118 48.90 -52.91 15.84
CA ARG A 118 48.73 -54.24 15.20
C ARG A 118 47.64 -54.96 16.06
N ARG A 119 46.68 -55.79 15.60
CA ARG A 119 46.82 -57.18 15.12
C ARG A 119 45.46 -57.78 14.67
N ARG A 120 45.48 -58.58 13.57
CA ARG A 120 44.74 -59.87 13.31
C ARG A 120 43.20 -59.87 13.46
N ARG A 121 42.35 -60.30 12.50
CA ARG A 121 42.44 -61.41 11.51
C ARG A 121 41.11 -61.48 10.68
N ARG A 122 41.17 -62.08 9.46
CA ARG A 122 40.07 -62.73 8.68
C ARG A 122 38.97 -61.82 8.05
N THR A 123 38.99 -61.61 6.71
CA THR A 123 38.16 -62.27 5.64
C THR A 123 36.64 -62.06 5.79
N GLY A 124 35.84 -61.48 4.88
CA GLY A 124 35.87 -61.14 3.43
C GLY A 124 34.43 -61.37 2.85
N PRO A 125 34.07 -61.20 1.56
CA PRO A 125 34.57 -60.39 0.42
C PRO A 125 33.59 -59.21 0.04
N GLY A 126 33.98 -58.18 -0.73
CA GLY A 126 33.88 -58.07 -2.21
C GLY A 126 32.77 -57.07 -2.63
N ARG A 127 32.82 -56.22 -3.68
CA ARG A 127 33.75 -56.00 -4.82
C ARG A 127 33.89 -54.49 -5.16
N ARG A 128 34.80 -54.16 -6.09
CA ARG A 128 35.14 -52.81 -6.60
C ARG A 128 34.88 -52.68 -8.12
N ARG A 129 34.67 -51.42 -8.55
CA ARG A 129 35.13 -50.76 -9.81
C ARG A 129 34.56 -51.14 -11.19
N ASP A 130 34.48 -50.07 -12.00
CA ASP A 130 34.81 -49.91 -13.43
C ASP A 130 34.76 -51.14 -14.36
N ARG A 131 34.01 -51.05 -15.46
CA ARG A 131 34.58 -50.67 -16.78
C ARG A 131 33.57 -50.57 -17.94
N SER A 132 34.10 -49.99 -19.01
CA SER A 132 33.63 -49.83 -20.38
C SER A 132 33.36 -51.14 -21.15
N GLU A 133 32.77 -50.98 -22.36
CA GLU A 133 32.76 -51.93 -23.50
C GLU A 133 31.86 -53.19 -23.35
N SER A 134 31.21 -53.73 -24.39
CA SER A 134 31.08 -53.35 -25.82
C SER A 134 29.84 -54.03 -26.45
N GLY A 135 29.37 -53.55 -27.61
CA GLY A 135 28.24 -54.17 -28.33
C GLY A 135 27.90 -53.50 -29.68
N ARG A 136 28.48 -54.01 -30.77
CA ARG A 136 28.13 -53.75 -32.20
C ARG A 136 27.43 -55.00 -32.78
N PRO A 137 26.95 -55.03 -34.05
CA PRO A 137 26.62 -53.98 -35.04
C PRO A 137 25.09 -54.07 -35.41
N VAL A 138 24.46 -53.41 -36.40
CA VAL A 138 24.64 -53.16 -37.85
C VAL A 138 23.60 -52.07 -38.25
N GLY A 139 23.75 -51.15 -39.22
CA GLY A 139 24.87 -50.78 -40.08
C GLY A 139 24.46 -49.85 -41.26
N ARG A 140 25.44 -49.50 -42.11
CA ARG A 140 25.37 -48.91 -43.48
C ARG A 140 24.98 -47.43 -43.73
N ARG A 141 25.97 -46.71 -44.30
CA ARG A 141 25.92 -45.66 -45.37
C ARG A 141 25.25 -44.31 -45.01
N GLY A 142 25.78 -43.14 -45.40
CA GLY A 142 27.07 -42.80 -46.02
C GLY A 142 27.11 -41.37 -46.58
N LEU A 143 28.25 -40.67 -46.44
CA LEU A 143 28.81 -39.55 -47.23
C LEU A 143 27.88 -38.48 -47.88
N GLY A 144 28.19 -37.19 -47.69
CA GLY A 144 27.68 -36.11 -48.55
C GLY A 144 28.13 -34.69 -48.16
N HIS A 145 28.72 -33.94 -49.09
CA HIS A 145 29.38 -32.64 -48.86
C HIS A 145 28.75 -31.55 -49.77
N ARG A 146 28.77 -30.28 -49.30
CA ARG A 146 28.80 -29.01 -50.09
C ARG A 146 27.59 -28.49 -50.92
N ASP A 147 27.51 -27.16 -50.85
CA ASP A 147 27.23 -26.12 -51.88
C ASP A 147 25.98 -26.08 -52.79
N ARG A 148 25.30 -24.92 -52.67
CA ARG A 148 24.88 -23.94 -53.71
C ARG A 148 24.18 -24.36 -55.03
N HIS A 149 23.10 -23.60 -55.26
CA HIS A 149 22.68 -22.94 -56.53
C HIS A 149 21.85 -23.69 -57.60
N ARG A 150 20.66 -23.08 -57.89
CA ARG A 150 20.05 -22.87 -59.23
C ARG A 150 19.47 -24.16 -59.90
N ARG A 151 18.47 -24.14 -60.80
CA ARG A 151 17.75 -23.07 -61.54
C ARG A 151 16.43 -23.59 -62.18
N CYS A 152 15.51 -22.67 -62.50
CA CYS A 152 14.62 -22.60 -63.70
C CYS A 152 13.49 -23.61 -64.04
N GLY A 153 12.37 -23.03 -64.51
CA GLY A 153 11.24 -23.62 -65.25
C GLY A 153 10.00 -22.69 -65.09
N VAL A 154 9.77 -21.61 -65.87
CA VAL A 154 9.24 -21.54 -67.27
C VAL A 154 7.81 -22.13 -67.31
N ARG A 155 6.69 -21.46 -67.68
CA ARG A 155 6.39 -20.46 -68.76
C ARG A 155 5.00 -19.77 -68.56
N GLY A 156 4.72 -18.63 -69.22
CA GLY A 156 3.40 -18.35 -69.85
C GLY A 156 2.45 -17.24 -69.32
N GLY A 157 2.23 -16.18 -70.13
CA GLY A 157 1.02 -15.30 -70.22
C GLY A 157 0.62 -14.41 -69.01
N GLY A 158 -0.05 -13.25 -69.15
CA GLY A 158 -0.33 -12.41 -70.33
C GLY A 158 -1.61 -11.54 -70.19
N ARG A 159 -1.48 -10.20 -70.09
CA ARG A 159 -2.54 -9.14 -70.21
C ARG A 159 -3.75 -9.23 -69.24
N GLU A 160 -4.60 -8.22 -69.03
CA GLU A 160 -4.53 -6.76 -68.83
C GLU A 160 -5.99 -6.29 -68.49
N ARG A 161 -6.15 -5.25 -67.67
CA ARG A 161 -7.31 -4.30 -67.61
C ARG A 161 -8.70 -4.65 -66.99
N CYS A 162 -9.05 -3.77 -66.04
CA CYS A 162 -10.26 -2.90 -65.99
C CYS A 162 -11.60 -3.29 -65.30
N HIS A 163 -11.90 -2.45 -64.29
CA HIS A 163 -13.12 -1.65 -64.07
C HIS A 163 -14.37 -2.19 -63.34
N ARG A 164 -14.88 -1.26 -62.48
CA ARG A 164 -16.28 -1.09 -62.01
C ARG A 164 -16.80 -2.18 -61.06
N GLN A 165 -17.78 -1.96 -60.19
CA GLN A 165 -18.39 -0.75 -59.59
C GLN A 165 -19.13 -1.26 -58.33
N PHE A 166 -19.29 -0.46 -57.27
CA PHE A 166 -20.61 -0.15 -56.70
C PHE A 166 -20.52 0.99 -55.67
N ARG A 167 -21.53 1.86 -55.69
CA ARG A 167 -21.78 2.90 -54.67
C ARG A 167 -22.68 2.33 -53.58
N LEU A 168 -22.60 2.91 -52.38
CA LEU A 168 -23.65 3.27 -51.42
C LEU A 168 -22.91 3.91 -50.22
N GLY A 169 -23.35 4.97 -49.53
CA GLY A 169 -24.50 5.86 -49.70
C GLY A 169 -24.71 6.65 -48.38
N GLY A 170 -24.88 7.97 -48.46
CA GLY A 170 -25.05 8.88 -47.30
C GLY A 170 -23.73 9.38 -46.69
N SER A 171 -23.36 10.66 -46.72
CA SER A 171 -23.97 11.87 -46.12
C SER A 171 -23.98 11.84 -44.59
N GLY A 172 -23.42 12.81 -43.85
CA GLY A 172 -22.83 14.10 -44.23
C GLY A 172 -23.21 15.18 -43.20
N TRP A 173 -22.53 16.33 -43.28
CA TRP A 173 -22.75 17.57 -42.50
C TRP A 173 -21.99 17.74 -41.16
N CYS A 174 -20.89 18.50 -41.31
CA CYS A 174 -20.32 19.40 -40.30
C CYS A 174 -21.24 20.63 -40.07
N ALA A 175 -20.74 21.56 -39.23
CA ALA A 175 -21.13 22.97 -39.01
C ALA A 175 -21.85 23.23 -37.66
N ASP A 176 -21.63 24.36 -36.98
CA ASP A 176 -20.42 25.19 -36.84
C ASP A 176 -20.55 26.07 -35.59
N ARG A 177 -19.46 26.68 -35.11
CA ARG A 177 -19.55 27.78 -34.13
C ARG A 177 -19.56 29.13 -34.85
N PRO A 178 -20.35 30.11 -34.37
CA PRO A 178 -20.08 31.52 -34.62
C PRO A 178 -19.59 32.26 -33.36
N GLU A 179 -18.44 32.91 -33.46
CA GLU A 179 -18.15 34.14 -32.69
C GLU A 179 -18.18 35.31 -33.68
N LEU A 180 -18.81 36.44 -33.34
CA LEU A 180 -18.34 37.75 -33.80
C LEU A 180 -18.89 38.92 -32.97
N ARG A 181 -18.11 40.00 -32.98
CA ARG A 181 -18.00 41.08 -32.01
C ARG A 181 -19.09 42.15 -32.07
N ARG A 182 -19.37 42.74 -30.89
CA ARG A 182 -19.59 44.18 -30.57
C ARG A 182 -20.15 45.13 -31.67
N ARG A 183 -21.22 45.86 -31.34
CA ARG A 183 -21.16 47.32 -31.00
C ARG A 183 -22.48 47.92 -30.45
N HIS A 184 -22.34 48.62 -29.33
CA HIS A 184 -23.03 49.82 -28.83
C HIS A 184 -24.49 50.21 -29.16
N ARG A 185 -25.17 50.57 -28.05
CA ARG A 185 -25.93 51.82 -27.73
C ARG A 185 -27.48 51.79 -27.72
N ALA A 186 -27.97 52.12 -26.52
CA ALA A 186 -29.15 52.93 -26.17
C ALA A 186 -30.57 52.34 -26.37
N GLY A 187 -31.45 52.58 -25.38
CA GLY A 187 -32.90 52.32 -25.50
C GLY A 187 -33.54 51.56 -24.34
N HIS A 188 -33.65 52.18 -23.16
CA HIS A 188 -34.73 51.89 -22.20
C HIS A 188 -35.95 52.79 -22.57
N PRO A 189 -37.20 52.56 -22.08
CA PRO A 189 -37.62 51.61 -21.03
C PRO A 189 -38.95 50.84 -21.29
N ALA A 190 -39.43 50.14 -20.24
CA ALA A 190 -40.84 49.95 -19.83
C ALA A 190 -41.72 48.80 -20.40
N ARG A 191 -41.83 47.75 -19.55
CA ARG A 191 -43.05 47.10 -19.02
C ARG A 191 -44.24 46.75 -19.95
N GLY A 192 -44.58 45.46 -19.93
CA GLY A 192 -45.99 45.01 -19.79
C GLY A 192 -46.36 43.78 -20.63
N GLY A 193 -47.16 42.86 -20.06
CA GLY A 193 -47.97 41.92 -20.85
C GLY A 193 -47.48 40.47 -20.93
N THR A 194 -48.01 39.66 -20.01
CA THR A 194 -48.28 38.22 -20.15
C THR A 194 -48.86 37.79 -21.51
N GLY A 195 -48.68 36.51 -21.89
CA GLY A 195 -49.73 35.79 -22.61
C GLY A 195 -49.29 34.97 -23.82
N ASP A 196 -49.36 33.66 -23.66
CA ASP A 196 -49.18 32.61 -24.67
C ASP A 196 -50.10 32.75 -25.93
N GLY A 197 -49.59 32.31 -27.08
CA GLY A 197 -50.27 32.27 -28.39
C GLY A 197 -49.35 31.66 -29.45
N ARG A 198 -49.60 30.42 -29.91
CA ARG A 198 -50.40 30.06 -31.13
C ARG A 198 -49.82 30.67 -32.42
N GLN A 199 -49.66 29.95 -33.54
CA GLN A 199 -50.65 29.21 -34.34
C GLN A 199 -49.88 28.29 -35.35
N HIS A 200 -50.33 27.08 -35.77
CA HIS A 200 -51.25 26.80 -36.90
C HIS A 200 -50.81 27.41 -38.26
N ARG A 201 -51.09 26.85 -39.46
CA ARG A 201 -51.79 25.63 -39.93
C ARG A 201 -51.62 25.57 -41.48
N ARG A 202 -51.77 24.38 -42.10
CA ARG A 202 -52.39 24.17 -43.46
C ARG A 202 -51.63 24.79 -44.66
N LEU A 203 -51.88 24.52 -45.95
CA LEU A 203 -52.67 23.54 -46.77
C LEU A 203 -51.89 23.43 -48.13
N ALA A 204 -51.69 22.25 -48.74
CA ALA A 204 -52.40 21.68 -49.92
C ALA A 204 -52.40 22.47 -51.27
N GLY A 205 -52.26 21.73 -52.39
CA GLY A 205 -52.34 22.19 -53.81
C GLY A 205 -51.04 21.87 -54.59
N ALA A 206 -50.98 20.97 -55.58
CA ALA A 206 -51.50 21.03 -56.97
C ALA A 206 -50.69 22.03 -57.86
N GLU A 207 -50.36 21.82 -59.15
CA GLU A 207 -50.62 20.75 -60.14
C GLU A 207 -49.67 20.96 -61.37
N ARG A 208 -49.39 19.92 -62.19
CA ARG A 208 -48.96 19.96 -63.63
C ARG A 208 -47.64 20.70 -64.03
N ALA A 209 -47.07 20.60 -65.25
CA ALA A 209 -46.85 19.47 -66.20
C ALA A 209 -45.88 19.88 -67.36
N VAL A 210 -45.31 18.87 -68.07
CA VAL A 210 -45.09 18.78 -69.56
C VAL A 210 -43.72 19.09 -70.25
N HIS A 211 -43.23 18.07 -71.02
CA HIS A 211 -42.35 17.99 -72.23
C HIS A 211 -40.92 18.60 -72.32
N LEU A 212 -39.89 17.83 -72.77
CA LEU A 212 -39.30 17.61 -74.14
C LEU A 212 -38.66 18.89 -74.77
N ASP A 213 -37.57 18.88 -75.55
CA ASP A 213 -36.79 17.81 -76.24
C ASP A 213 -35.28 18.20 -76.44
N ARG A 214 -34.53 17.40 -77.21
CA ARG A 214 -33.10 17.49 -77.64
C ARG A 214 -32.62 18.80 -78.31
N ALA A 215 -31.30 19.07 -78.25
CA ALA A 215 -30.35 18.96 -79.40
C ALA A 215 -28.93 19.56 -79.14
N ALA A 216 -27.94 19.08 -79.90
CA ALA A 216 -26.55 19.61 -80.05
C ALA A 216 -26.41 20.19 -81.51
N PRO A 217 -25.23 20.46 -82.16
CA PRO A 217 -23.80 20.28 -81.81
C PRO A 217 -22.80 21.37 -82.32
N GLY A 218 -21.48 21.07 -82.32
CA GLY A 218 -20.39 21.75 -83.08
C GLY A 218 -19.36 22.47 -82.20
N ASP A 219 -18.05 22.17 -82.08
CA ASP A 219 -16.98 21.50 -82.87
C ASP A 219 -15.97 22.50 -83.48
N PHE A 220 -14.69 22.44 -83.06
CA PHE A 220 -13.52 22.84 -83.87
C PHE A 220 -12.17 22.33 -83.29
N ARG A 221 -11.24 22.05 -84.22
CA ARG A 221 -9.89 21.47 -84.17
C ARG A 221 -8.84 22.29 -83.33
N ASP A 222 -7.59 21.89 -83.05
CA ASP A 222 -6.67 20.90 -83.67
C ASP A 222 -5.52 20.40 -82.73
N ARG A 223 -4.58 19.58 -83.25
CA ARG A 223 -3.43 18.85 -82.58
C ARG A 223 -2.13 19.70 -82.45
N PRO A 224 -0.89 19.19 -82.09
CA PRO A 224 -0.40 17.87 -81.59
C PRO A 224 0.59 17.90 -80.36
N GLY A 225 1.19 16.75 -79.98
CA GLY A 225 2.26 16.59 -78.94
C GLY A 225 3.69 16.88 -79.44
N PRO A 226 4.80 16.19 -79.04
CA PRO A 226 4.90 14.90 -78.29
C PRO A 226 6.15 14.69 -77.34
N VAL A 227 6.41 13.43 -76.93
CA VAL A 227 7.73 12.77 -76.61
C VAL A 227 8.18 12.47 -75.15
N ARG A 228 8.34 11.15 -74.90
CA ARG A 228 9.29 10.32 -74.05
C ARG A 228 10.30 11.04 -73.13
N ALA A 229 10.57 10.65 -71.87
CA ALA A 229 10.84 9.36 -71.20
C ALA A 229 12.32 8.87 -71.18
N VAL A 230 12.72 8.17 -70.09
CA VAL A 230 14.06 7.60 -69.75
C VAL A 230 15.11 8.64 -69.24
N GLY A 231 15.98 8.40 -68.25
CA GLY A 231 16.11 7.30 -67.27
C GLY A 231 17.54 7.15 -66.67
N ARG A 232 17.64 6.57 -65.45
CA ARG A 232 18.85 6.02 -64.76
C ARG A 232 20.04 6.93 -64.35
N ALA A 233 20.20 7.02 -63.02
CA ALA A 233 21.39 6.64 -62.21
C ALA A 233 22.81 7.16 -62.55
N GLY A 234 23.50 7.76 -61.57
CA GLY A 234 24.95 8.00 -61.68
C GLY A 234 25.63 8.69 -60.48
N ARG A 235 26.22 7.87 -59.60
CA ARG A 235 27.20 8.17 -58.54
C ARG A 235 28.15 9.39 -58.69
N ARG A 236 28.50 9.92 -57.50
CA ARG A 236 29.82 10.44 -57.01
C ARG A 236 30.12 11.96 -57.05
N ARG A 237 30.75 12.35 -55.93
CA ARG A 237 31.48 13.60 -55.62
C ARG A 237 32.47 14.00 -56.73
N VAL A 238 32.77 15.30 -56.83
CA VAL A 238 33.97 15.95 -56.24
C VAL A 238 33.80 17.48 -56.26
N THR A 239 34.38 18.16 -55.27
CA THR A 239 34.45 19.62 -55.11
C THR A 239 35.73 20.20 -55.71
N VAL A 240 35.63 21.30 -56.44
CA VAL A 240 36.68 22.32 -56.66
C VAL A 240 35.90 23.64 -56.73
N GLY A 241 36.04 24.60 -55.81
CA GLY A 241 37.14 25.58 -55.70
C GLY A 241 36.70 26.90 -56.36
N GLY A 242 36.99 28.10 -55.86
CA GLY A 242 37.64 28.55 -54.62
C GLY A 242 37.88 30.07 -54.68
N THR A 243 38.16 30.73 -53.55
CA THR A 243 38.69 32.11 -53.41
C THR A 243 37.81 33.29 -53.91
N ARG A 244 37.82 34.52 -53.34
CA ARG A 244 38.33 35.13 -52.08
C ARG A 244 37.71 36.56 -51.92
N ILE A 245 37.24 36.94 -50.71
CA ILE A 245 37.55 38.20 -49.92
C ILE A 245 37.26 39.61 -50.57
N PRO A 246 36.89 40.72 -49.87
CA PRO A 246 36.12 40.98 -48.62
C PRO A 246 35.16 42.24 -48.73
N SER A 247 34.87 42.89 -47.57
CA SER A 247 34.46 44.32 -47.33
C SER A 247 32.97 44.69 -47.52
N ALA A 248 32.37 45.60 -46.72
CA ALA A 248 32.75 46.21 -45.43
C ALA A 248 31.49 46.71 -44.65
N ASP A 249 31.63 46.92 -43.34
CA ASP A 249 30.77 47.74 -42.48
C ASP A 249 30.91 49.26 -42.84
N PRO A 250 30.00 50.20 -42.45
CA PRO A 250 29.28 50.23 -41.16
C PRO A 250 27.81 50.75 -41.15
N ALA A 251 27.23 50.78 -39.94
CA ALA A 251 25.92 51.37 -39.62
C ALA A 251 25.89 52.91 -39.71
N PRO A 252 24.67 53.51 -39.64
CA PRO A 252 24.36 54.22 -38.39
C PRO A 252 22.92 54.01 -37.86
N THR A 253 22.72 54.51 -36.63
CA THR A 253 21.49 54.59 -35.82
C THR A 253 20.46 55.60 -36.35
N ASP A 254 19.15 55.41 -36.15
CA ASP A 254 18.37 55.95 -34.99
C ASP A 254 16.87 55.47 -35.07
N PRO A 255 15.81 56.02 -34.41
CA PRO A 255 14.92 55.19 -33.58
C PRO A 255 13.42 55.23 -33.96
N ASP A 256 12.60 54.53 -33.15
CA ASP A 256 11.14 54.65 -32.95
C ASP A 256 10.18 54.75 -34.16
N GLY A 257 9.23 53.82 -34.25
CA GLY A 257 8.05 53.96 -35.12
C GLY A 257 7.22 52.68 -35.29
N ASP A 258 6.03 52.65 -34.69
CA ASP A 258 5.04 51.59 -34.87
C ASP A 258 4.67 51.36 -36.34
N GLY A 259 4.65 50.09 -36.77
CA GLY A 259 4.37 49.73 -38.16
C GLY A 259 3.78 48.33 -38.30
N ALA A 260 2.50 48.19 -37.98
CA ALA A 260 1.79 46.92 -38.08
C ALA A 260 1.92 46.27 -39.47
N ARG A 261 2.55 45.10 -39.54
CA ARG A 261 2.53 44.26 -40.75
C ARG A 261 1.69 43.01 -40.50
N SER A 262 0.71 42.84 -41.37
CA SER A 262 -0.22 41.72 -41.45
C SER A 262 0.49 40.37 -41.35
N ALA A 263 0.18 39.60 -40.31
CA ALA A 263 0.53 38.19 -40.26
C ALA A 263 -0.38 37.42 -41.23
N SER A 264 0.17 36.99 -42.36
CA SER A 264 -0.45 36.00 -43.24
C SER A 264 -0.75 34.72 -42.43
N PRO A 265 -1.85 33.99 -42.69
CA PRO A 265 -2.09 32.71 -42.05
C PRO A 265 -1.03 31.69 -42.51
N GLY A 266 0.00 31.49 -41.68
CA GLY A 266 0.99 30.44 -41.90
C GLY A 266 0.31 29.08 -41.88
N CYS A 267 0.71 28.20 -42.81
CA CYS A 267 0.15 26.85 -42.91
C CYS A 267 0.27 26.10 -41.57
N ALA A 268 -0.82 25.47 -41.13
CA ALA A 268 -0.83 24.63 -39.95
C ALA A 268 -0.10 23.29 -40.23
N ASP A 269 1.23 23.32 -40.17
CA ASP A 269 2.10 22.15 -40.34
C ASP A 269 3.30 22.19 -39.38
N ASP A 270 3.03 22.48 -38.09
CA ASP A 270 4.03 22.31 -37.03
C ASP A 270 3.41 21.92 -35.67
N ASP A 271 2.57 20.89 -35.69
CA ASP A 271 2.01 20.25 -34.47
C ASP A 271 2.90 19.09 -33.98
N ARG A 272 4.22 19.20 -34.23
CA ARG A 272 5.24 18.32 -33.67
C ARG A 272 5.73 18.94 -32.36
N PRO A 273 5.59 18.28 -31.20
CA PRO A 273 6.10 18.82 -29.96
C PRO A 273 7.63 18.98 -30.05
N ASP A 274 8.11 20.17 -29.67
CA ASP A 274 9.54 20.46 -29.52
C ASP A 274 10.24 19.33 -28.77
N PRO A 275 11.45 18.89 -29.19
CA PRO A 275 12.16 17.83 -28.50
C PRO A 275 12.41 18.23 -27.02
N PRO A 276 12.12 17.35 -26.05
CA PRO A 276 12.21 17.71 -24.64
C PRO A 276 13.64 18.10 -24.26
N ASP A 277 13.80 19.14 -23.44
CA ASP A 277 15.12 19.49 -22.88
C ASP A 277 15.54 18.44 -21.84
N LEU A 278 16.54 17.64 -22.23
CA LEU A 278 17.10 16.56 -21.41
C LEU A 278 18.37 16.99 -20.65
N ARG A 279 18.82 18.26 -20.73
CA ARG A 279 20.14 18.69 -20.20
C ARG A 279 20.33 18.43 -18.71
N LEU A 280 19.28 18.55 -17.90
CA LEU A 280 19.32 18.30 -16.45
C LEU A 280 19.16 16.82 -16.07
N VAL A 281 18.67 15.97 -16.97
CA VAL A 281 18.35 14.56 -16.67
C VAL A 281 19.59 13.75 -16.28
N PRO A 282 20.75 13.84 -16.97
CA PRO A 282 21.96 13.14 -16.55
C PRO A 282 22.39 13.52 -15.13
N ILE A 283 22.33 14.80 -14.77
CA ILE A 283 22.72 15.30 -13.43
C ILE A 283 21.81 14.72 -12.35
N ALA A 284 20.49 14.76 -12.57
CA ALA A 284 19.51 14.24 -11.61
C ALA A 284 19.65 12.72 -11.40
N LEU A 285 19.82 11.96 -12.49
CA LEU A 285 19.99 10.51 -12.41
C LEU A 285 21.31 10.09 -11.75
N THR A 286 22.42 10.78 -12.03
CA THR A 286 23.70 10.45 -11.38
C THR A 286 23.79 10.94 -9.96
N ALA A 287 23.17 12.07 -9.59
CA ALA A 287 23.04 12.48 -8.20
C ALA A 287 22.26 11.44 -7.39
N TRP A 288 21.13 10.96 -7.91
CA TRP A 288 20.37 9.86 -7.30
C TRP A 288 21.20 8.58 -7.18
N ALA A 289 21.93 8.18 -8.22
CA ALA A 289 22.85 7.05 -8.14
C ALA A 289 23.96 7.26 -7.09
N GLY A 290 24.50 8.48 -6.96
CA GLY A 290 25.47 8.84 -5.92
C GLY A 290 24.90 8.68 -4.51
N CYS A 291 23.68 9.14 -4.26
CA CYS A 291 23.02 8.95 -2.97
C CYS A 291 22.72 7.46 -2.66
N LEU A 292 22.40 6.65 -3.68
CA LEU A 292 22.19 5.20 -3.53
C LEU A 292 23.48 4.44 -3.23
N LEU A 293 24.63 4.90 -3.71
CA LEU A 293 25.94 4.28 -3.44
C LEU A 293 26.40 4.47 -1.99
N VAL A 294 25.91 5.48 -1.27
CA VAL A 294 26.27 5.69 0.14
C VAL A 294 25.33 4.86 1.04
N PRO A 295 25.87 3.92 1.84
CA PRO A 295 25.07 3.13 2.78
C PRO A 295 24.51 4.02 3.90
N PRO A 296 23.33 3.72 4.44
CA PRO A 296 22.63 4.64 5.35
C PRO A 296 23.17 4.71 6.79
N GLY A 297 24.18 3.91 7.15
CA GLY A 297 24.65 3.74 8.53
C GLY A 297 26.15 3.91 8.75
N GLY A 298 26.86 4.56 7.83
CA GLY A 298 28.31 4.74 7.97
C GLY A 298 29.00 5.28 6.72
N PRO A 299 30.32 5.53 6.77
CA PRO A 299 31.08 5.95 5.59
C PRO A 299 30.96 4.91 4.47
N PRO A 300 31.05 5.33 3.19
CA PRO A 300 30.97 4.40 2.07
C PRO A 300 32.09 3.36 2.19
N GLY A 301 31.70 2.09 2.36
CA GLY A 301 32.65 0.98 2.40
C GLY A 301 33.45 0.87 1.08
N PRO A 302 34.58 0.15 1.08
CA PRO A 302 35.43 -0.02 -0.10
C PRO A 302 34.68 -0.31 -1.42
N PRO A 303 33.67 -1.21 -1.49
CA PRO A 303 32.96 -1.45 -2.76
C PRO A 303 32.18 -0.24 -3.28
N ALA A 304 31.62 0.61 -2.41
CA ALA A 304 30.90 1.82 -2.81
C ALA A 304 31.87 2.87 -3.39
N VAL A 305 33.03 3.05 -2.75
CA VAL A 305 34.10 3.95 -3.23
C VAL A 305 34.66 3.47 -4.57
N ILE A 306 34.87 2.15 -4.72
CA ILE A 306 35.35 1.54 -5.98
C ILE A 306 34.30 1.71 -7.09
N ALA A 307 33.01 1.49 -6.81
CA ALA A 307 31.93 1.68 -7.78
C ALA A 307 31.81 3.15 -8.23
N ALA A 308 31.88 4.09 -7.29
CA ALA A 308 31.90 5.53 -7.55
C ALA A 308 33.10 5.95 -8.42
N ALA A 309 34.31 5.51 -8.06
CA ALA A 309 35.53 5.80 -8.80
C ALA A 309 35.50 5.20 -10.22
N GLY A 310 35.00 3.96 -10.36
CA GLY A 310 34.80 3.31 -11.65
C GLY A 310 33.82 4.05 -12.55
N ALA A 311 32.66 4.47 -12.01
CA ALA A 311 31.68 5.26 -12.75
C ALA A 311 32.26 6.64 -13.16
N ALA A 312 32.98 7.31 -12.26
CA ALA A 312 33.65 8.57 -12.56
C ALA A 312 34.71 8.43 -13.68
N ALA A 313 35.54 7.39 -13.62
CA ALA A 313 36.55 7.10 -14.63
C ALA A 313 35.93 6.78 -16.00
N VAL A 314 34.81 6.04 -16.04
CA VAL A 314 34.06 5.75 -17.28
C VAL A 314 33.47 7.04 -17.88
N LEU A 315 32.83 7.90 -17.06
CA LEU A 315 32.28 9.17 -17.52
C LEU A 315 33.37 10.10 -18.07
N LEU A 316 34.50 10.22 -17.36
CA LEU A 316 35.64 11.03 -17.79
C LEU A 316 36.28 10.48 -19.08
N GLY A 317 36.51 9.18 -19.16
CA GLY A 317 37.05 8.52 -20.36
C GLY A 317 36.13 8.64 -21.58
N LEU A 318 34.81 8.57 -21.39
CA LEU A 318 33.82 8.84 -22.43
C LEU A 318 33.84 10.32 -22.85
N ALA A 319 33.96 11.26 -21.92
CA ALA A 319 34.04 12.69 -22.21
C ALA A 319 35.27 13.02 -23.06
N VAL A 320 36.44 12.48 -22.71
CA VAL A 320 37.67 12.61 -23.51
C VAL A 320 37.44 12.07 -24.93
N ARG A 321 36.91 10.84 -25.08
CA ARG A 321 36.71 10.14 -26.35
C ARG A 321 35.55 10.65 -27.22
N ARG A 322 34.56 11.34 -26.65
CA ARG A 322 33.33 11.78 -27.35
C ARG A 322 33.12 13.30 -27.16
N PRO A 323 33.85 14.16 -27.88
CA PRO A 323 33.77 15.62 -27.71
C PRO A 323 32.35 16.19 -27.82
N ARG A 324 31.52 15.60 -28.70
CA ARG A 324 30.10 15.95 -28.91
C ARG A 324 29.21 15.76 -27.67
N TRP A 325 29.66 14.99 -26.68
CA TRP A 325 28.91 14.65 -25.45
C TRP A 325 29.61 15.16 -24.18
N ARG A 326 30.73 15.88 -24.30
CA ARG A 326 31.55 16.33 -23.15
C ARG A 326 30.75 17.05 -22.08
N ALA A 327 29.96 18.05 -22.45
CA ALA A 327 29.16 18.82 -21.50
C ALA A 327 28.18 17.94 -20.71
N GLY A 328 27.47 17.02 -21.38
CA GLY A 328 26.53 16.11 -20.72
C GLY A 328 27.21 15.07 -19.81
N LEU A 329 28.40 14.58 -20.20
CA LEU A 329 29.17 13.62 -19.41
C LEU A 329 29.86 14.26 -18.20
N LEU A 330 30.35 15.50 -18.33
CA LEU A 330 30.86 16.29 -17.22
C LEU A 330 29.73 16.68 -16.25
N ALA A 331 28.55 17.04 -16.75
CA ALA A 331 27.37 17.30 -15.94
C ALA A 331 26.90 16.04 -15.18
N ALA A 332 26.94 14.86 -15.83
CA ALA A 332 26.69 13.58 -15.19
C ALA A 332 27.74 13.25 -14.10
N LEU A 333 29.02 13.53 -14.34
CA LEU A 333 30.08 13.36 -13.34
C LEU A 333 29.88 14.29 -12.14
N LEU A 334 29.53 15.56 -12.37
CA LEU A 334 29.20 16.52 -11.32
C LEU A 334 28.05 16.01 -10.46
N GLY A 335 26.94 15.58 -11.08
CA GLY A 335 25.80 15.00 -10.36
C GLY A 335 26.21 13.83 -9.47
N LEU A 336 27.01 12.88 -9.99
CA LEU A 336 27.49 11.73 -9.22
C LEU A 336 28.29 12.17 -7.97
N LEU A 337 29.25 13.08 -8.16
CA LEU A 337 30.10 13.58 -7.08
C LEU A 337 29.30 14.37 -6.03
N THR A 338 28.34 15.19 -6.46
CA THR A 338 27.44 15.92 -5.55
C THR A 338 26.56 14.96 -4.74
N GLY A 339 25.97 13.94 -5.38
CA GLY A 339 25.16 12.94 -4.69
C GLY A 339 25.93 12.14 -3.65
N LEU A 340 27.16 11.73 -3.97
CA LEU A 340 28.08 11.06 -3.05
C LEU A 340 28.49 11.96 -1.88
N LEU A 341 28.85 13.22 -2.15
CA LEU A 341 29.25 14.19 -1.13
C LEU A 341 28.10 14.47 -0.16
N VAL A 342 26.91 14.80 -0.67
CA VAL A 342 25.75 15.15 0.15
C VAL A 342 25.28 13.96 0.98
N ALA A 343 25.16 12.76 0.39
CA ALA A 343 24.78 11.58 1.14
C ALA A 343 25.86 11.14 2.15
N GLY A 344 27.14 11.33 1.82
CA GLY A 344 28.26 11.10 2.74
C GLY A 344 28.22 12.03 3.95
N LEU A 345 28.00 13.34 3.74
CA LEU A 345 27.86 14.32 4.81
C LEU A 345 26.67 14.00 5.73
N HIS A 346 25.48 13.74 5.16
CA HIS A 346 24.30 13.37 5.94
C HIS A 346 24.50 12.04 6.69
N SER A 347 25.16 11.05 6.09
CA SER A 347 25.46 9.79 6.79
C SER A 347 26.48 9.98 7.92
N ALA A 348 27.45 10.90 7.77
CA ALA A 348 28.39 11.24 8.84
C ALA A 348 27.69 11.98 9.99
N GLN A 349 26.82 12.95 9.68
CA GLN A 349 26.00 13.65 10.67
C GLN A 349 25.10 12.68 11.45
N ARG A 350 24.42 11.75 10.75
CA ARG A 350 23.57 10.72 11.40
C ARG A 350 24.36 9.69 12.20
N ALA A 351 25.60 9.38 11.82
CA ALA A 351 26.46 8.50 12.60
C ALA A 351 26.97 9.18 13.89
N ALA A 352 27.03 10.51 13.91
CA ALA A 352 27.40 11.33 15.06
C ALA A 352 26.19 11.77 15.93
N ASP A 353 24.95 11.44 15.53
CA ASP A 353 23.72 11.80 16.25
C ASP A 353 23.69 11.12 17.64
N PRO A 354 23.69 11.90 18.75
CA PRO A 354 23.73 11.35 20.10
C PRO A 354 22.58 10.39 20.42
N LEU A 355 21.38 10.65 19.88
CA LEU A 355 20.22 9.80 20.11
C LEU A 355 20.36 8.47 19.39
N ARG A 356 21.00 8.43 18.22
CA ARG A 356 21.26 7.17 17.50
C ARG A 356 22.32 6.33 18.19
N VAL A 357 23.36 6.94 18.73
CA VAL A 357 24.38 6.23 19.54
C VAL A 357 23.71 5.63 20.78
N ALA A 358 22.97 6.42 21.55
CA ALA A 358 22.32 5.92 22.76
C ALA A 358 21.13 4.97 22.49
N ALA A 359 20.58 4.96 21.27
CA ALA A 359 19.58 3.98 20.82
C ALA A 359 20.17 2.58 20.60
N ALA A 360 21.50 2.44 20.45
CA ALA A 360 22.18 1.15 20.41
C ALA A 360 22.20 0.47 21.80
N ASP A 361 22.27 1.28 22.87
CA ASP A 361 22.34 0.81 24.25
C ASP A 361 20.96 0.49 24.88
N GLY A 362 19.86 0.72 24.15
CA GLY A 362 18.49 0.35 24.58
C GLY A 362 17.95 1.11 25.81
N GLY A 363 18.54 2.27 26.11
CA GLY A 363 18.31 3.06 27.33
C GLY A 363 16.96 3.77 27.41
N SER A 364 16.67 4.32 28.59
CA SER A 364 15.57 5.27 28.77
C SER A 364 16.00 6.69 28.34
N ALA A 365 15.13 7.34 27.58
CA ALA A 365 15.33 8.70 27.10
C ALA A 365 14.13 9.59 27.46
N SER A 366 14.40 10.85 27.77
CA SER A 366 13.41 11.92 27.77
C SER A 366 13.83 12.99 26.76
N VAL A 367 12.99 13.28 25.77
CA VAL A 367 13.25 14.28 24.73
C VAL A 367 12.15 15.33 24.73
N ALA A 368 12.55 16.59 24.57
CA ALA A 368 11.69 17.72 24.27
C ALA A 368 11.89 18.11 22.80
N GLY A 369 10.82 18.24 22.05
CA GLY A 369 10.88 18.38 20.60
C GLY A 369 9.61 18.94 19.99
N THR A 370 9.69 19.38 18.73
CA THR A 370 8.52 19.85 17.97
C THR A 370 7.95 18.74 17.12
N VAL A 371 6.62 18.64 17.07
CA VAL A 371 5.89 17.71 16.20
C VAL A 371 6.05 18.12 14.74
N ASP A 372 6.59 17.23 13.90
CA ASP A 372 6.90 17.55 12.50
C ASP A 372 5.70 17.34 11.57
N GLY A 373 4.78 16.43 11.93
CA GLY A 373 3.66 16.02 11.09
C GLY A 373 2.49 15.48 11.91
N TYR A 374 1.35 15.25 11.25
CA TYR A 374 0.16 14.75 11.93
C TYR A 374 0.39 13.33 12.49
N PRO A 375 -0.05 13.05 13.73
CA PRO A 375 -0.03 11.71 14.30
C PRO A 375 -0.77 10.72 13.40
N ARG A 376 -0.19 9.53 13.23
CA ARG A 376 -0.82 8.43 12.48
C ARG A 376 -1.18 7.29 13.41
N PRO A 377 -2.38 6.70 13.30
CA PRO A 377 -2.68 5.47 14.00
C PRO A 377 -1.77 4.36 13.49
N VAL A 378 -1.22 3.57 14.40
CA VAL A 378 -0.50 2.34 14.09
C VAL A 378 -1.48 1.20 14.25
N ALA A 379 -2.01 0.72 13.12
CA ALA A 379 -2.72 -0.56 13.07
C ALA A 379 -1.84 -1.62 13.74
N SER A 380 -2.40 -2.32 14.73
CA SER A 380 -1.62 -3.21 15.59
C SER A 380 -1.35 -4.55 14.91
N ARG A 381 -0.50 -4.53 13.88
CA ARG A 381 0.18 -5.74 13.39
C ARG A 381 1.11 -6.19 14.51
N PHE A 382 0.61 -7.10 15.35
CA PHE A 382 1.24 -7.51 16.60
C PHE A 382 2.43 -8.44 16.34
N THR A 383 3.57 -7.84 16.04
CA THR A 383 4.90 -8.35 16.45
C THR A 383 5.83 -7.14 16.54
N ASP A 384 6.49 -6.97 17.68
CA ASP A 384 7.39 -5.83 17.92
C ASP A 384 8.82 -6.23 17.51
N PRO A 385 9.45 -5.58 16.51
CA PRO A 385 10.85 -5.83 16.17
C PRO A 385 11.79 -5.59 17.36
N ALA A 386 11.40 -4.73 18.31
CA ALA A 386 12.17 -4.48 19.53
C ALA A 386 12.01 -5.58 20.59
N ALA A 387 10.97 -6.41 20.54
CA ALA A 387 10.86 -7.58 21.41
C ALA A 387 11.91 -8.64 21.02
N ASN A 388 12.04 -8.93 19.72
CA ASN A 388 13.01 -9.90 19.22
C ASN A 388 14.47 -9.38 19.32
N SER A 389 14.66 -8.07 19.37
CA SER A 389 16.00 -7.45 19.53
C SER A 389 16.53 -7.47 20.98
N ALA A 390 15.70 -7.83 21.97
CA ALA A 390 16.10 -7.92 23.38
C ALA A 390 16.61 -9.32 23.79
N ALA A 391 16.39 -10.34 22.96
CA ALA A 391 16.91 -11.68 23.16
C ALA A 391 18.32 -11.81 22.55
N GLY A 392 19.35 -11.60 23.38
CA GLY A 392 20.73 -11.89 22.98
C GLY A 392 20.96 -13.39 22.72
N PRO A 393 22.00 -13.81 21.96
CA PRO A 393 22.16 -15.20 21.49
C PRO A 393 22.53 -16.25 22.56
N THR A 394 22.29 -15.99 23.84
CA THR A 394 22.78 -16.77 24.98
C THR A 394 21.75 -16.91 26.11
N ALA A 395 20.46 -16.97 25.78
CA ALA A 395 19.41 -17.34 26.73
C ALA A 395 19.29 -18.88 26.84
N ASP A 396 19.31 -19.38 28.08
CA ASP A 396 19.21 -20.80 28.40
C ASP A 396 17.83 -21.37 28.02
N PRO A 397 17.72 -22.49 27.26
CA PRO A 397 16.42 -23.04 26.82
C PRO A 397 15.51 -23.54 27.94
N THR A 398 15.95 -23.52 29.20
CA THR A 398 15.22 -24.08 30.35
C THR A 398 14.44 -23.03 31.17
N ALA A 399 14.61 -21.75 30.90
CA ALA A 399 13.82 -20.68 31.53
C ALA A 399 12.52 -20.41 30.74
N GLY A 400 11.41 -20.99 31.22
CA GLY A 400 10.08 -20.71 30.65
C GLY A 400 9.69 -19.22 30.72
N PRO A 401 8.75 -18.76 29.89
CA PRO A 401 8.35 -17.35 29.82
C PRO A 401 7.61 -16.93 31.10
N GLY A 402 8.39 -16.46 32.08
CA GLY A 402 7.89 -15.93 33.34
C GLY A 402 6.96 -14.74 33.13
N SER A 403 5.79 -14.79 33.75
CA SER A 403 4.74 -13.78 33.70
C SER A 403 5.27 -12.35 33.96
N THR A 404 5.25 -11.51 32.92
CA THR A 404 5.27 -10.05 33.09
C THR A 404 3.86 -9.51 32.90
N SER A 405 3.00 -9.83 33.87
CA SER A 405 1.68 -9.22 34.06
C SER A 405 1.83 -7.72 34.33
N GLY A 406 1.90 -6.94 33.26
CA GLY A 406 2.06 -5.49 33.28
C GLY A 406 0.91 -4.81 32.56
N ALA A 407 -0.04 -4.29 33.34
CA ALA A 407 -1.25 -3.59 32.90
C ALA A 407 -1.03 -2.75 31.61
N ALA A 408 -1.54 -3.26 30.49
CA ALA A 408 -1.42 -2.64 29.18
C ALA A 408 -2.80 -2.18 28.73
N GLY A 409 -3.12 -0.90 28.98
CA GLY A 409 -4.35 -0.29 28.48
C GLY A 409 -4.48 -0.46 26.98
N ASP A 410 -5.64 -1.00 26.57
CA ASP A 410 -6.04 -1.30 25.20
C ASP A 410 -6.39 -0.02 24.44
N GLY A 411 -5.36 0.79 24.19
CA GLY A 411 -5.45 2.08 23.55
C GLY A 411 -4.76 2.08 22.19
N GLN A 412 -5.47 2.64 21.20
CA GLN A 412 -4.94 2.94 19.86
C GLN A 412 -3.51 3.50 19.97
N ARG A 413 -2.56 2.83 19.32
CA ARG A 413 -1.18 3.31 19.23
C ARG A 413 -1.08 4.40 18.17
N TRP A 414 -0.28 5.41 18.47
CA TRP A 414 -0.01 6.52 17.56
C TRP A 414 1.50 6.61 17.29
N ALA A 415 1.86 6.80 16.03
CA ALA A 415 3.20 7.15 15.60
C ALA A 415 3.24 8.63 15.20
N VAL A 416 4.21 9.36 15.75
CA VAL A 416 4.48 10.75 15.39
C VAL A 416 5.99 10.97 15.30
N THR A 417 6.45 11.67 14.26
CA THR A 417 7.85 12.11 14.20
C THR A 417 7.98 13.48 14.85
N ILE A 418 8.97 13.62 15.72
CA ILE A 418 9.36 14.89 16.33
C ILE A 418 10.81 15.20 16.00
N THR A 419 11.12 16.48 15.80
CA THR A 419 12.49 16.99 15.85
C THR A 419 12.83 17.27 17.30
N ALA A 420 13.71 16.47 17.91
CA ALA A 420 14.15 16.67 19.29
C ALA A 420 15.17 17.82 19.36
N HIS A 421 14.87 18.83 20.18
CA HIS A 421 15.69 20.03 20.40
C HIS A 421 16.55 19.93 21.66
N ALA A 422 16.10 19.15 22.64
CA ALA A 422 16.85 18.83 23.85
C ALA A 422 16.47 17.43 24.35
N GLY A 423 17.36 16.77 25.08
CA GLY A 423 17.08 15.44 25.61
C GLY A 423 18.06 14.95 26.66
N ARG A 424 17.59 14.06 27.54
CA ARG A 424 18.41 13.34 28.51
C ARG A 424 18.33 11.85 28.21
N VAL A 425 19.47 11.20 27.99
CA VAL A 425 19.56 9.76 27.71
C VAL A 425 20.61 9.13 28.62
N SER A 426 20.23 8.06 29.33
CA SER A 426 21.12 7.35 30.27
C SER A 426 21.86 8.27 31.28
N GLY A 427 21.23 9.38 31.67
CA GLY A 427 21.80 10.38 32.59
C GLY A 427 22.60 11.52 31.93
N VAL A 428 22.99 11.39 30.66
CA VAL A 428 23.65 12.47 29.90
C VAL A 428 22.60 13.42 29.34
N GLU A 429 22.81 14.72 29.52
CA GLU A 429 21.89 15.77 29.09
C GLU A 429 22.46 16.56 27.90
N TRP A 430 21.62 16.69 26.87
CA TRP A 430 21.90 17.36 25.61
C TRP A 430 20.99 18.58 25.52
N ALA A 431 21.59 19.77 25.66
CA ALA A 431 20.88 21.05 25.66
C ALA A 431 20.49 21.53 24.25
N GLU A 432 21.22 21.08 23.23
CA GLU A 432 20.95 21.34 21.82
C GLU A 432 21.04 20.03 21.04
N LEU A 433 19.96 19.69 20.34
CA LEU A 433 19.80 18.59 19.40
C LEU A 433 19.06 19.12 18.16
N ASP A 434 19.22 18.44 17.03
CA ASP A 434 18.40 18.61 15.82
C ASP A 434 18.15 17.22 15.22
N SER A 435 17.65 16.33 16.07
CA SER A 435 17.58 14.89 15.81
C SER A 435 16.14 14.44 15.62
N PRO A 436 15.74 13.94 14.45
CA PRO A 436 14.40 13.39 14.24
C PRO A 436 14.24 12.07 15.02
N VAL A 437 13.14 11.93 15.76
CA VAL A 437 12.78 10.74 16.55
C VAL A 437 11.35 10.34 16.19
N THR A 438 11.12 9.07 15.86
CA THR A 438 9.75 8.56 15.73
C THR A 438 9.28 8.04 17.08
N VAL A 439 8.26 8.69 17.63
CA VAL A 439 7.68 8.38 18.93
C VAL A 439 6.44 7.52 18.74
N TYR A 440 6.39 6.39 19.45
CA TYR A 440 5.22 5.53 19.56
C TYR A 440 4.57 5.75 20.93
N GLY A 441 3.33 6.22 20.94
CA GLY A 441 2.58 6.56 22.14
C GLY A 441 1.24 5.84 22.24
N ARG A 442 0.69 5.80 23.46
CA ARG A 442 -0.71 5.44 23.76
C ARG A 442 -1.33 6.54 24.63
N GLY A 443 -2.59 6.88 24.36
CA GLY A 443 -3.33 7.91 25.07
C GLY A 443 -4.09 8.86 24.13
N PRO A 444 -5.12 9.57 24.63
CA PRO A 444 -5.94 10.45 23.82
C PRO A 444 -5.18 11.69 23.33
N THR A 445 -4.21 12.22 24.09
CA THR A 445 -3.51 13.46 23.71
C THR A 445 -2.71 13.24 22.42
N TRP A 446 -2.11 12.06 22.23
CA TRP A 446 -1.44 11.67 20.99
C TRP A 446 -2.30 11.83 19.72
N ALA A 447 -3.61 11.58 19.81
CA ALA A 447 -4.54 11.73 18.67
C ALA A 447 -4.80 13.21 18.29
N THR A 448 -4.53 14.13 19.22
CA THR A 448 -4.86 15.56 19.12
C THR A 448 -3.65 16.47 18.85
N LEU A 449 -2.43 15.92 18.83
CA LEU A 449 -1.22 16.71 18.54
C LEU A 449 -1.27 17.27 17.12
N LEU A 450 -0.77 18.51 16.96
CA LEU A 450 -0.70 19.20 15.69
C LEU A 450 0.76 19.56 15.34
N PRO A 451 1.11 19.68 14.04
CA PRO A 451 2.46 20.08 13.64
C PRO A 451 2.88 21.44 14.20
N GLY A 452 4.18 21.60 14.47
CA GLY A 452 4.76 22.78 15.09
C GLY A 452 4.51 22.91 16.59
N GLN A 453 3.82 21.96 17.23
CA GLN A 453 3.63 21.94 18.68
C GLN A 453 4.87 21.37 19.38
N ALA A 454 5.41 22.08 20.36
CA ALA A 454 6.43 21.54 21.26
C ALA A 454 5.80 20.58 22.29
N ILE A 455 6.41 19.41 22.44
CA ILE A 455 6.03 18.38 23.40
C ILE A 455 7.26 17.87 24.17
N SER A 456 7.06 17.39 25.39
CA SER A 456 8.02 16.51 26.07
C SER A 456 7.48 15.08 26.20
N VAL A 457 8.36 14.11 25.95
CA VAL A 457 8.06 12.68 26.06
C VAL A 457 9.23 11.94 26.70
N SER A 458 8.90 10.97 27.56
CA SER A 458 9.87 9.98 28.04
C SER A 458 9.43 8.56 27.69
N GLY A 459 10.41 7.72 27.38
CA GLY A 459 10.18 6.36 26.88
C GLY A 459 11.46 5.56 26.78
N ARG A 460 11.35 4.34 26.22
CA ARG A 460 12.51 3.51 25.89
C ARG A 460 12.95 3.83 24.47
N LEU A 461 14.24 4.10 24.29
CA LEU A 461 14.84 4.35 23.01
C LEU A 461 15.29 3.02 22.40
N ALA A 462 15.05 2.82 21.12
CA ALA A 462 15.45 1.62 20.38
C ALA A 462 16.00 2.00 19.00
N SER A 463 17.03 1.25 18.59
CA SER A 463 17.67 1.40 17.29
C SER A 463 16.67 1.19 16.15
N PRO A 464 16.74 1.98 15.08
CA PRO A 464 15.83 1.85 13.96
C PRO A 464 16.09 0.55 13.18
N ALA A 465 15.03 -0.13 12.75
CA ALA A 465 15.12 -1.35 11.93
C ALA A 465 15.89 -1.18 10.61
N ARG A 466 16.12 0.06 10.17
CA ARG A 466 17.04 0.41 9.07
C ARG A 466 17.76 1.71 9.42
N ALA A 467 19.04 1.81 9.09
CA ALA A 467 19.85 2.98 9.45
C ALA A 467 19.40 4.30 8.78
N ASP A 468 18.57 4.28 7.73
CA ASP A 468 18.02 5.50 7.12
C ASP A 468 16.80 6.07 7.86
N LEU A 469 16.17 5.30 8.75
CA LEU A 469 15.05 5.73 9.58
C LEU A 469 15.54 6.41 10.87
N PRO A 470 14.78 7.37 11.45
CA PRO A 470 15.08 7.95 12.76
C PRO A 470 15.00 6.90 13.88
N PRO A 471 15.75 7.07 14.99
CA PRO A 471 15.60 6.23 16.19
C PRO A 471 14.17 6.28 16.71
N THR A 472 13.74 5.16 17.32
CA THR A 472 12.37 4.98 17.79
C THR A 472 12.27 5.11 19.29
N LEU A 473 11.31 5.88 19.79
CA LEU A 473 11.05 6.03 21.23
C LEU A 473 9.64 5.54 21.56
N THR A 474 9.54 4.49 22.38
CA THR A 474 8.26 3.95 22.82
C THR A 474 7.90 4.52 24.19
N SER A 475 6.88 5.35 24.26
CA SER A 475 6.35 5.90 25.51
C SER A 475 5.17 5.09 26.05
N ARG A 476 5.19 4.86 27.37
CA ARG A 476 4.04 4.32 28.13
C ARG A 476 3.16 5.43 28.74
N ARG A 477 3.46 6.71 28.47
CA ARG A 477 2.75 7.87 29.00
C ARG A 477 2.06 8.61 27.85
N ASP A 478 1.00 9.34 28.17
CA ASP A 478 0.37 10.24 27.22
C ASP A 478 1.29 11.46 26.93
N ALA A 479 1.13 12.07 25.75
CA ALA A 479 1.95 13.20 25.35
C ALA A 479 1.74 14.42 26.26
N ARG A 480 2.80 15.18 26.54
CA ARG A 480 2.72 16.46 27.27
C ARG A 480 2.98 17.62 26.32
N PRO A 481 1.94 18.31 25.82
CA PRO A 481 2.11 19.53 25.05
C PRO A 481 2.58 20.68 25.94
N GLU A 482 3.68 21.32 25.55
CA GLU A 482 4.30 22.44 26.29
C GLU A 482 3.97 23.80 25.66
N SER A 483 3.42 23.79 24.44
CA SER A 483 3.02 24.99 23.70
C SER A 483 1.71 24.77 22.95
N ALA A 484 1.09 25.87 22.54
CA ALA A 484 0.02 25.84 21.55
C ALA A 484 0.62 25.72 20.13
N PRO A 485 0.02 24.93 19.23
CA PRO A 485 0.47 24.85 17.84
C PRO A 485 0.26 26.19 17.11
N PRO A 486 1.00 26.49 16.04
CA PRO A 486 0.80 27.70 15.25
C PRO A 486 -0.63 27.83 14.69
N TRP A 487 -1.14 29.06 14.56
CA TRP A 487 -2.55 29.31 14.20
C TRP A 487 -2.99 28.67 12.88
N TRP A 488 -2.08 28.55 11.90
CA TRP A 488 -2.38 27.89 10.63
C TRP A 488 -2.53 26.37 10.76
N TYR A 489 -1.77 25.73 11.66
CA TYR A 489 -1.93 24.31 12.00
C TYR A 489 -3.13 24.07 12.91
N GLN A 490 -3.50 25.02 13.78
CA GLN A 490 -4.80 24.99 14.48
C GLN A 490 -5.97 25.02 13.50
N ALA A 491 -5.96 25.95 12.53
CA ALA A 491 -7.00 26.05 11.51
C ALA A 491 -7.07 24.79 10.62
N ALA A 492 -5.93 24.27 10.18
CA ALA A 492 -5.87 23.00 9.44
C ALA A 492 -6.35 21.82 10.29
N GLY A 493 -5.99 21.74 11.57
CA GLY A 493 -6.47 20.74 12.51
C GLY A 493 -8.00 20.74 12.63
N ALA A 494 -8.61 21.93 12.77
CA ALA A 494 -10.06 22.08 12.84
C ALA A 494 -10.78 21.68 11.54
N VAL A 495 -10.19 21.99 10.37
CA VAL A 495 -10.69 21.53 9.06
C VAL A 495 -10.62 20.01 8.95
N ARG A 496 -9.50 19.40 9.37
CA ARG A 496 -9.31 17.93 9.38
C ARG A 496 -10.30 17.23 10.30
N SER A 497 -10.47 17.71 11.54
CA SER A 497 -11.40 17.10 12.50
C SER A 497 -12.84 17.23 12.02
N THR A 498 -13.26 18.42 11.59
CA THR A 498 -14.64 18.65 11.12
C THR A 498 -14.99 17.79 9.90
N LEU A 499 -14.04 17.58 8.98
CA LEU A 499 -14.23 16.66 7.86
C LEU A 499 -14.38 15.21 8.33
N ARG A 500 -13.53 14.76 9.27
CA ARG A 500 -13.59 13.40 9.83
C ARG A 500 -14.89 13.15 10.60
N ASP A 501 -15.31 14.11 11.42
CA ASP A 501 -16.54 14.03 12.21
C ASP A 501 -17.77 13.92 11.28
N HIS A 502 -17.80 14.67 10.18
CA HIS A 502 -18.85 14.52 9.16
C HIS A 502 -18.74 13.22 8.35
N ALA A 503 -17.53 12.75 8.05
CA ALA A 503 -17.31 11.49 7.34
C ALA A 503 -17.69 10.26 8.18
N SER A 504 -17.63 10.35 9.52
CA SER A 504 -18.00 9.25 10.42
C SER A 504 -19.46 8.77 10.32
N ALA A 505 -20.33 9.54 9.67
CA ALA A 505 -21.72 9.18 9.40
C ALA A 505 -21.93 8.42 8.07
N LEU A 506 -20.86 8.19 7.29
CA LEU A 506 -20.89 7.39 6.06
C LEU A 506 -20.73 5.89 6.36
N PRO A 507 -20.94 5.00 5.37
CA PRO A 507 -20.50 3.60 5.47
C PRO A 507 -18.98 3.49 5.73
N PRO A 508 -18.48 2.32 6.19
CA PRO A 508 -17.10 2.16 6.63
C PRO A 508 -16.03 2.62 5.63
N ASP A 509 -16.08 2.13 4.38
CA ASP A 509 -15.04 2.47 3.39
C ASP A 509 -15.06 3.96 3.00
N PRO A 510 -16.20 4.59 2.65
CA PRO A 510 -16.25 6.02 2.38
C PRO A 510 -15.87 6.90 3.58
N ALA A 511 -16.15 6.47 4.81
CA ALA A 511 -15.79 7.19 6.03
C ALA A 511 -14.26 7.34 6.19
N GLY A 512 -13.49 6.32 5.79
CA GLY A 512 -12.03 6.38 5.71
C GLY A 512 -11.49 7.08 4.45
N LEU A 513 -12.11 6.81 3.29
CA LEU A 513 -11.65 7.33 2.00
C LEU A 513 -11.81 8.86 1.85
N VAL A 514 -12.88 9.47 2.38
CA VAL A 514 -13.10 10.92 2.24
C VAL A 514 -11.98 11.73 2.94
N PRO A 515 -11.64 11.49 4.23
CA PRO A 515 -10.49 12.13 4.88
C PRO A 515 -9.15 11.74 4.24
N GLY A 516 -8.97 10.48 3.83
CA GLY A 516 -7.75 9.99 3.17
C GLY A 516 -7.44 10.74 1.87
N LEU A 517 -8.44 10.94 1.01
CA LEU A 517 -8.29 11.61 -0.28
C LEU A 517 -8.13 13.15 -0.15
N VAL A 518 -8.88 13.77 0.76
CA VAL A 518 -8.99 15.24 0.83
C VAL A 518 -7.89 15.86 1.69
N VAL A 519 -7.59 15.26 2.85
CA VAL A 519 -6.62 15.79 3.82
C VAL A 519 -5.45 14.83 4.09
N GLY A 520 -5.40 13.65 3.47
CA GLY A 520 -4.33 12.68 3.72
C GLY A 520 -4.45 11.98 5.06
N ASP A 521 -5.66 11.94 5.64
CA ASP A 521 -5.91 11.19 6.86
C ASP A 521 -6.35 9.76 6.55
N THR A 522 -5.38 8.86 6.39
CA THR A 522 -5.64 7.43 6.16
C THR A 522 -6.04 6.69 7.44
N GLY A 523 -6.24 7.38 8.57
CA GLY A 523 -6.44 6.74 9.87
C GLY A 523 -7.77 6.01 10.05
N GLY A 524 -8.75 6.27 9.19
CA GLY A 524 -10.04 5.57 9.15
C GLY A 524 -10.17 4.55 8.00
N ILE A 525 -9.08 4.26 7.27
CA ILE A 525 -9.09 3.25 6.20
C ILE A 525 -8.91 1.87 6.85
N ASP A 526 -9.86 0.96 6.61
CA ASP A 526 -9.81 -0.40 7.11
C ASP A 526 -8.68 -1.24 6.45
N ASP A 527 -8.13 -2.22 7.20
CA ASP A 527 -7.05 -3.08 6.73
C ASP A 527 -7.48 -3.91 5.49
N ARG A 528 -8.77 -4.29 5.35
CA ARG A 528 -9.29 -4.98 4.16
C ARG A 528 -9.27 -4.06 2.94
N LEU A 529 -9.69 -2.80 3.08
CA LEU A 529 -9.68 -1.84 1.98
C LEU A 529 -8.26 -1.51 1.53
N ASP A 530 -7.30 -1.42 2.45
CA ASP A 530 -5.88 -1.29 2.10
C ASP A 530 -5.35 -2.54 1.38
N ALA A 531 -5.71 -3.75 1.83
CA ALA A 531 -5.35 -5.00 1.16
C ALA A 531 -5.94 -5.11 -0.26
N ASP A 532 -7.23 -4.85 -0.43
CA ASP A 532 -7.91 -4.88 -1.73
C ASP A 532 -7.42 -3.78 -2.67
N ALA A 533 -7.14 -2.58 -2.16
CA ALA A 533 -6.52 -1.52 -2.94
C ALA A 533 -5.07 -1.85 -3.36
N ARG A 534 -4.30 -2.62 -2.57
CA ARG A 534 -2.98 -3.13 -2.98
C ARG A 534 -3.12 -4.15 -4.10
N THR A 535 -4.01 -5.12 -3.96
CA THR A 535 -4.30 -6.15 -4.98
C THR A 535 -4.82 -5.52 -6.28
N ALA A 536 -5.74 -4.55 -6.17
CA ALA A 536 -6.32 -3.82 -7.29
C ALA A 536 -5.43 -2.70 -7.86
N GLY A 537 -4.24 -2.43 -7.30
CA GLY A 537 -3.33 -1.39 -7.79
C GLY A 537 -3.82 0.06 -7.57
N LEU A 538 -4.69 0.28 -6.59
CA LEU A 538 -5.33 1.55 -6.25
C LEU A 538 -4.72 2.27 -5.02
N THR A 539 -3.73 1.68 -4.32
CA THR A 539 -3.12 2.24 -3.08
C THR A 539 -2.69 3.72 -3.20
N HIS A 540 -2.28 4.16 -4.39
CA HIS A 540 -1.85 5.55 -4.65
C HIS A 540 -3.00 6.57 -4.72
N LEU A 541 -4.25 6.12 -4.57
CA LEU A 541 -5.48 6.93 -4.47
C LEU A 541 -6.07 6.91 -3.05
N LEU A 542 -5.60 6.04 -2.15
CA LEU A 542 -6.03 6.02 -0.74
C LEU A 542 -5.51 7.23 0.07
N ALA A 543 -4.46 7.88 -0.44
CA ALA A 543 -3.80 9.02 0.20
C ALA A 543 -3.51 10.13 -0.82
N VAL A 544 -3.29 11.34 -0.32
CA VAL A 544 -3.01 12.52 -1.15
C VAL A 544 -1.77 12.32 -2.02
N SER A 545 -1.96 12.45 -3.33
CA SER A 545 -0.92 12.28 -4.34
C SER A 545 -0.72 13.54 -5.20
N GLY A 546 0.35 13.58 -6.00
CA GLY A 546 0.70 14.78 -6.77
C GLY A 546 -0.34 15.23 -7.81
N SER A 547 -1.25 14.36 -8.22
CA SER A 547 -2.40 14.73 -9.07
C SER A 547 -3.40 15.64 -8.35
N HIS A 548 -3.54 15.51 -7.03
CA HIS A 548 -4.43 16.32 -6.20
C HIS A 548 -3.97 17.78 -6.20
N PHE A 549 -2.67 17.99 -5.95
CA PHE A 549 -2.01 19.30 -6.08
C PHE A 549 -2.16 19.87 -7.50
N ALA A 550 -1.93 19.05 -8.53
CA ALA A 550 -2.04 19.50 -9.93
C ALA A 550 -3.48 19.93 -10.29
N LEU A 551 -4.50 19.21 -9.81
CA LEU A 551 -5.91 19.55 -10.03
C LEU A 551 -6.28 20.87 -9.34
N LEU A 552 -5.97 21.00 -8.05
CA LEU A 552 -6.34 22.17 -7.25
C LEU A 552 -5.57 23.44 -7.67
N CYS A 553 -4.27 23.31 -7.96
CA CYS A 553 -3.48 24.41 -8.52
C CYS A 553 -3.95 24.77 -9.93
N GLY A 554 -4.33 23.78 -10.75
CA GLY A 554 -4.89 24.00 -12.08
C GLY A 554 -6.20 24.77 -12.04
N LEU A 555 -7.09 24.43 -11.10
CA LEU A 555 -8.35 25.15 -10.86
C LEU A 555 -8.10 26.59 -10.39
N ALA A 556 -7.19 26.80 -9.44
CA ALA A 556 -6.82 28.13 -8.98
C ALA A 556 -6.26 29.01 -10.12
N VAL A 557 -5.35 28.46 -10.94
CA VAL A 557 -4.79 29.13 -12.12
C VAL A 557 -5.86 29.43 -13.18
N LEU A 558 -6.87 28.57 -13.33
CA LEU A 558 -7.99 28.78 -14.25
C LEU A 558 -8.89 29.93 -13.78
N LEU A 559 -9.32 29.90 -12.52
CA LEU A 559 -10.23 30.89 -11.93
C LEU A 559 -9.57 32.28 -11.83
N LEU A 560 -8.30 32.33 -11.42
CA LEU A 560 -7.55 33.57 -11.26
C LEU A 560 -6.84 34.02 -12.55
N GLY A 561 -6.88 33.21 -13.61
CA GLY A 561 -6.27 33.52 -14.92
C GLY A 561 -6.78 34.81 -15.54
N ALA A 562 -8.06 35.14 -15.33
CA ALA A 562 -8.67 36.38 -15.80
C ALA A 562 -8.06 37.65 -15.15
N ALA A 563 -7.49 37.54 -13.94
CA ALA A 563 -6.76 38.62 -13.27
C ALA A 563 -5.28 38.73 -13.69
N GLY A 564 -4.84 37.90 -14.64
CA GLY A 564 -3.51 37.92 -15.23
C GLY A 564 -2.55 36.86 -14.67
N PRO A 565 -1.46 36.55 -15.40
CA PRO A 565 -0.61 35.40 -15.13
C PRO A 565 0.11 35.48 -13.77
N ARG A 566 0.39 36.68 -13.26
CA ARG A 566 0.99 36.88 -11.92
C ARG A 566 0.03 36.51 -10.80
N VAL A 567 -1.24 36.93 -10.89
CA VAL A 567 -2.27 36.62 -9.89
C VAL A 567 -2.58 35.12 -9.90
N ALA A 568 -2.70 34.52 -11.09
CA ALA A 568 -2.86 33.07 -11.24
C ALA A 568 -1.67 32.27 -10.66
N ALA A 569 -0.43 32.72 -10.89
CA ALA A 569 0.76 32.09 -10.33
C ALA A 569 0.86 32.22 -8.80
N LEU A 570 0.54 33.40 -8.24
CA LEU A 570 0.48 33.63 -6.80
C LEU A 570 -0.63 32.82 -6.12
N GLY A 571 -1.81 32.72 -6.75
CA GLY A 571 -2.90 31.88 -6.26
C GLY A 571 -2.57 30.39 -6.30
N GLY A 572 -1.90 29.92 -7.36
CA GLY A 572 -1.36 28.56 -7.40
C GLY A 572 -0.35 28.29 -6.29
N LEU A 573 0.56 29.23 -6.02
CA LEU A 573 1.52 29.13 -4.90
C LEU A 573 0.82 29.10 -3.54
N ALA A 574 -0.19 29.95 -3.33
CA ALA A 574 -0.98 29.97 -2.10
C ALA A 574 -1.71 28.63 -1.87
N VAL A 575 -2.26 28.01 -2.93
CA VAL A 575 -2.87 26.67 -2.85
C VAL A 575 -1.84 25.59 -2.53
N VAL A 576 -0.63 25.63 -3.12
CA VAL A 576 0.45 24.69 -2.75
C VAL A 576 0.78 24.80 -1.26
N ILE A 577 0.97 26.01 -0.74
CA ILE A 577 1.31 26.23 0.68
C ILE A 577 0.16 25.77 1.59
N ALA A 578 -1.09 26.13 1.27
CA ALA A 578 -2.26 25.72 2.03
C ALA A 578 -2.42 24.19 2.08
N LEU A 579 -2.17 23.49 0.98
CA LEU A 579 -2.23 22.02 0.93
C LEU A 579 -1.09 21.36 1.70
N VAL A 580 0.13 21.91 1.69
CA VAL A 580 1.23 21.41 2.53
C VAL A 580 0.89 21.53 4.02
N VAL A 581 0.28 22.65 4.44
CA VAL A 581 -0.16 22.84 5.83
C VAL A 581 -1.34 21.93 6.20
N LEU A 582 -2.31 21.77 5.29
CA LEU A 582 -3.51 20.96 5.51
C LEU A 582 -3.23 19.46 5.57
N VAL A 583 -2.36 18.96 4.68
CA VAL A 583 -2.04 17.52 4.57
C VAL A 583 -0.85 17.13 5.45
N GLY A 584 0.11 18.02 5.63
CA GLY A 584 1.36 17.78 6.34
C GLY A 584 2.55 17.50 5.38
N PRO A 585 3.80 17.56 5.88
CA PRO A 585 5.01 17.47 5.07
C PRO A 585 5.38 16.03 4.67
N GLU A 586 4.49 15.34 3.94
CA GLU A 586 4.79 13.99 3.46
C GLU A 586 5.75 13.97 2.24
N PRO A 587 6.55 12.91 2.03
CA PRO A 587 7.42 12.80 0.84
C PRO A 587 6.67 12.86 -0.51
N SER A 588 5.41 12.44 -0.56
CA SER A 588 4.47 12.63 -1.69
C SER A 588 4.13 14.12 -1.90
N VAL A 589 3.69 14.78 -0.84
CA VAL A 589 3.29 16.18 -0.78
C VAL A 589 4.45 17.11 -1.12
N LEU A 590 5.63 16.94 -0.49
CA LEU A 590 6.81 17.78 -0.71
C LEU A 590 7.27 17.77 -2.18
N ARG A 591 7.21 16.61 -2.85
CA ARG A 591 7.48 16.51 -4.30
C ARG A 591 6.47 17.30 -5.14
N ALA A 592 5.19 17.16 -4.85
CA ALA A 592 4.14 17.87 -5.54
C ALA A 592 4.28 19.39 -5.36
N ALA A 593 4.60 19.83 -4.13
CA ALA A 593 4.86 21.22 -3.79
C ALA A 593 6.08 21.79 -4.53
N VAL A 594 7.22 21.09 -4.54
CA VAL A 594 8.42 21.52 -5.29
C VAL A 594 8.16 21.59 -6.79
N MET A 595 7.47 20.60 -7.38
CA MET A 595 7.08 20.66 -8.79
C MET A 595 6.10 21.81 -9.09
N GLY A 596 5.16 22.08 -8.17
CA GLY A 596 4.26 23.22 -8.23
C GLY A 596 5.01 24.55 -8.21
N LEU A 597 5.95 24.72 -7.28
CA LEU A 597 6.81 25.90 -7.18
C LEU A 597 7.63 26.14 -8.45
N VAL A 598 8.26 25.10 -9.02
CA VAL A 598 8.99 25.22 -10.30
C VAL A 598 8.05 25.63 -11.44
N THR A 599 6.80 25.13 -11.44
CA THR A 599 5.79 25.51 -12.43
C THR A 599 5.34 26.97 -12.28
N VAL A 600 5.17 27.45 -11.05
CA VAL A 600 4.89 28.86 -10.71
C VAL A 600 6.04 29.77 -11.18
N VAL A 601 7.29 29.41 -10.88
CA VAL A 601 8.48 30.16 -11.32
C VAL A 601 8.59 30.19 -12.85
N ALA A 602 8.30 29.08 -13.53
CA ALA A 602 8.29 29.03 -15.00
C ALA A 602 7.22 29.96 -15.61
N LEU A 603 6.02 30.00 -15.01
CA LEU A 603 4.93 30.91 -15.40
C LEU A 603 5.30 32.38 -15.20
N LEU A 604 5.89 32.72 -14.04
CA LEU A 604 6.35 34.08 -13.75
C LEU A 604 7.51 34.52 -14.67
N SER A 605 8.33 33.56 -15.11
CA SER A 605 9.46 33.79 -16.02
C SER A 605 9.07 33.83 -17.50
N GLY A 606 7.79 33.66 -17.85
CA GLY A 606 7.30 33.63 -19.23
C GLY A 606 7.83 32.47 -20.09
N ARG A 607 8.47 31.46 -19.49
CA ARG A 607 9.09 30.34 -20.23
C ARG A 607 8.04 29.26 -20.52
N ARG A 608 8.09 28.67 -21.71
CA ARG A 608 7.22 27.54 -22.08
C ARG A 608 7.42 26.38 -21.09
N ARG A 609 6.31 25.83 -20.59
CA ARG A 609 6.28 24.75 -19.60
C ARG A 609 6.95 23.48 -20.17
N THR A 610 8.15 23.14 -19.71
CA THR A 610 8.82 21.87 -20.03
C THR A 610 8.84 20.99 -18.78
N GLY A 611 8.11 19.87 -18.81
CA GLY A 611 7.95 19.00 -17.62
C GLY A 611 9.23 18.27 -17.20
N VAL A 612 10.13 17.98 -18.16
CA VAL A 612 11.34 17.19 -17.88
C VAL A 612 12.39 17.97 -17.06
N PRO A 613 12.74 19.24 -17.40
CA PRO A 613 13.56 20.06 -16.51
C PRO A 613 12.96 20.28 -15.13
N ALA A 614 11.63 20.42 -15.04
CA ALA A 614 10.96 20.59 -13.74
C ALA A 614 11.06 19.34 -12.85
N LEU A 615 10.86 18.15 -13.43
CA LEU A 615 11.07 16.88 -12.71
C LEU A 615 12.53 16.67 -12.31
N ALA A 616 13.48 16.93 -13.22
CA ALA A 616 14.91 16.78 -12.93
C ALA A 616 15.38 17.77 -11.84
N GLY A 617 14.91 19.02 -11.88
CA GLY A 617 15.17 20.02 -10.84
C GLY A 617 14.57 19.65 -9.49
N ALA A 618 13.34 19.11 -9.47
CA ALA A 618 12.71 18.63 -8.24
C ALA A 618 13.45 17.43 -7.62
N VAL A 619 13.88 16.47 -8.44
CA VAL A 619 14.71 15.33 -7.99
C VAL A 619 16.02 15.81 -7.40
N LEU A 620 16.72 16.74 -8.07
CA LEU A 620 17.97 17.32 -7.56
C LEU A 620 17.75 18.05 -6.23
N LEU A 621 16.80 19.00 -6.16
CA LEU A 621 16.57 19.79 -4.95
C LEU A 621 16.25 18.91 -3.74
N LEU A 622 15.37 17.91 -3.91
CA LEU A 622 14.97 17.03 -2.82
C LEU A 622 16.08 16.10 -2.35
N LEU A 623 16.93 15.60 -3.25
CA LEU A 623 18.08 14.78 -2.87
C LEU A 623 19.24 15.59 -2.27
N LEU A 624 19.31 16.89 -2.57
CA LEU A 624 20.24 17.82 -1.92
C LEU A 624 19.82 18.13 -0.48
N VAL A 625 18.52 18.22 -0.22
CA VAL A 625 17.94 18.50 1.11
C VAL A 625 17.83 17.25 1.98
N GLU A 626 17.38 16.13 1.42
CA GLU A 626 17.18 14.88 2.15
C GLU A 626 17.58 13.66 1.31
N PRO A 627 18.87 13.27 1.32
CA PRO A 627 19.39 12.19 0.47
C PRO A 627 18.82 10.80 0.82
N ALA A 628 18.18 10.60 1.99
CA ALA A 628 17.49 9.33 2.29
C ALA A 628 16.29 9.08 1.36
N LEU A 629 15.69 10.14 0.79
CA LEU A 629 14.62 9.99 -0.21
C LEU A 629 15.05 9.11 -1.38
N ALA A 630 16.34 9.05 -1.71
CA ALA A 630 16.91 8.18 -2.75
C ALA A 630 16.49 6.71 -2.63
N ARG A 631 16.39 6.18 -1.39
CA ARG A 631 16.02 4.79 -1.10
C ARG A 631 14.53 4.60 -0.82
N SER A 632 13.77 5.68 -0.69
CA SER A 632 12.35 5.57 -0.39
C SER A 632 11.54 5.13 -1.63
N ALA A 633 10.79 4.03 -1.46
CA ALA A 633 9.90 3.50 -2.50
C ALA A 633 8.94 4.57 -3.04
N GLY A 634 8.33 5.34 -2.14
CA GLY A 634 7.44 6.44 -2.48
C GLY A 634 8.11 7.46 -3.41
N PHE A 635 9.35 7.86 -3.15
CA PHE A 635 10.13 8.77 -4.02
C PHE A 635 10.30 8.18 -5.42
N ALA A 636 10.82 6.95 -5.51
CA ALA A 636 11.06 6.28 -6.79
C ALA A 636 9.79 6.15 -7.64
N LEU A 637 8.68 5.72 -7.04
CA LEU A 637 7.42 5.47 -7.74
C LEU A 637 6.86 6.72 -8.45
N SER A 638 6.79 7.88 -7.79
CA SER A 638 6.28 9.09 -8.48
C SER A 638 7.28 9.68 -9.48
N VAL A 639 8.60 9.53 -9.28
CA VAL A 639 9.57 10.00 -10.28
C VAL A 639 9.44 9.17 -11.58
N LEU A 640 9.28 7.85 -11.45
CA LEU A 640 9.04 6.94 -12.58
C LEU A 640 7.68 7.20 -13.23
N ALA A 641 6.60 7.31 -12.45
CA ALA A 641 5.26 7.60 -12.97
C ALA A 641 5.21 8.96 -13.67
N THR A 642 5.69 10.03 -13.03
CA THR A 642 5.75 11.38 -13.62
C THR A 642 6.62 11.40 -14.88
N GLY A 643 7.76 10.72 -14.86
CA GLY A 643 8.61 10.54 -16.04
C GLY A 643 7.87 9.88 -17.20
N ALA A 644 7.09 8.83 -16.94
CA ALA A 644 6.27 8.17 -17.94
C ALA A 644 5.12 9.07 -18.45
N LEU A 645 4.46 9.83 -17.56
CA LEU A 645 3.40 10.78 -17.93
C LEU A 645 3.92 11.92 -18.82
N VAL A 646 5.18 12.36 -18.64
CA VAL A 646 5.77 13.44 -19.43
C VAL A 646 6.43 12.93 -20.73
N LEU A 647 7.10 11.77 -20.70
CA LEU A 647 7.90 11.28 -21.83
C LEU A 647 7.16 10.26 -22.73
N VAL A 648 6.31 9.42 -22.14
CA VAL A 648 5.74 8.23 -22.83
C VAL A 648 4.28 8.44 -23.17
N ALA A 649 3.45 8.86 -22.20
CA ALA A 649 2.01 9.00 -22.39
C ALA A 649 1.61 9.94 -23.56
N PRO A 650 2.23 11.11 -23.78
CA PRO A 650 1.82 12.00 -24.87
C PRO A 650 2.00 11.39 -26.25
N TRP A 651 3.08 10.62 -26.45
CA TRP A 651 3.35 9.89 -27.70
C TRP A 651 2.32 8.79 -27.95
N TRP A 652 1.89 8.07 -26.90
CA TRP A 652 0.91 7.00 -27.02
C TRP A 652 -0.50 7.54 -27.25
N VAL A 653 -0.88 8.61 -26.54
CA VAL A 653 -2.14 9.33 -26.74
C VAL A 653 -2.23 9.83 -28.18
N ALA A 654 -1.19 10.50 -28.69
CA ALA A 654 -1.13 10.94 -30.08
C ALA A 654 -1.25 9.75 -31.06
N ALA A 655 -0.50 8.66 -30.86
CA ALA A 655 -0.50 7.50 -31.75
C ALA A 655 -1.83 6.73 -31.78
N LEU A 656 -2.63 6.76 -30.70
CA LEU A 656 -4.00 6.24 -30.66
C LEU A 656 -5.00 7.22 -31.28
N HIS A 657 -4.80 8.53 -31.05
CA HIS A 657 -5.64 9.57 -31.66
C HIS A 657 -5.52 9.59 -33.20
N TYR A 658 -4.30 9.47 -33.74
CA TYR A 658 -4.04 9.27 -35.17
C TYR A 658 -4.66 7.97 -35.76
N ARG A 659 -5.16 7.06 -34.91
CA ARG A 659 -5.90 5.86 -35.32
C ARG A 659 -7.42 5.98 -35.13
N GLY A 660 -7.92 7.18 -34.84
CA GLY A 660 -9.35 7.46 -34.69
C GLY A 660 -9.91 7.35 -33.27
N VAL A 661 -9.08 7.06 -32.25
CA VAL A 661 -9.56 7.05 -30.86
C VAL A 661 -9.75 8.50 -30.37
N PRO A 662 -10.90 8.86 -29.75
CA PRO A 662 -11.07 10.19 -29.19
C PRO A 662 -10.03 10.48 -28.10
N ARG A 663 -9.53 11.71 -28.05
CA ARG A 663 -8.38 12.08 -27.20
C ARG A 663 -8.59 11.73 -25.71
N GLY A 664 -9.80 11.90 -25.19
CA GLY A 664 -10.14 11.54 -23.81
C GLY A 664 -9.97 10.05 -23.50
N TRP A 665 -10.52 9.17 -24.35
CA TRP A 665 -10.35 7.71 -24.22
C TRP A 665 -8.88 7.29 -24.36
N ALA A 666 -8.14 7.92 -25.28
CA ALA A 666 -6.70 7.68 -25.43
C ALA A 666 -5.93 8.10 -24.16
N GLN A 667 -6.27 9.24 -23.53
CA GLN A 667 -5.66 9.66 -22.26
C GLN A 667 -6.01 8.72 -21.11
N LEU A 668 -7.29 8.36 -20.96
CA LEU A 668 -7.79 7.46 -19.92
C LEU A 668 -7.08 6.10 -19.94
N LEU A 669 -6.78 5.55 -21.13
CA LEU A 669 -6.06 4.29 -21.27
C LEU A 669 -4.53 4.45 -21.19
N CYS A 670 -3.94 5.42 -21.89
CA CYS A 670 -2.48 5.52 -22.00
C CYS A 670 -1.79 5.95 -20.71
N ILE A 671 -2.44 6.78 -19.89
CA ILE A 671 -1.82 7.33 -18.68
C ILE A 671 -1.59 6.22 -17.63
N PRO A 672 -2.60 5.41 -17.23
CA PRO A 672 -2.39 4.29 -16.32
C PRO A 672 -1.42 3.25 -16.87
N VAL A 673 -1.51 2.88 -18.15
CA VAL A 673 -0.60 1.87 -18.74
C VAL A 673 0.85 2.36 -18.76
N ALA A 674 1.10 3.64 -19.09
CA ALA A 674 2.45 4.21 -19.09
C ALA A 674 3.02 4.29 -17.65
N ALA A 675 2.21 4.72 -16.67
CA ALA A 675 2.60 4.76 -15.28
C ALA A 675 2.93 3.35 -14.74
N GLN A 676 1.99 2.40 -14.90
CA GLN A 676 2.12 1.02 -14.44
C GLN A 676 3.39 0.36 -14.99
N LEU A 677 3.64 0.45 -16.30
CA LEU A 677 4.83 -0.16 -16.91
C LEU A 677 6.16 0.45 -16.42
N ALA A 678 6.15 1.70 -15.97
CA ALA A 678 7.33 2.36 -15.42
C ALA A 678 7.53 2.07 -13.91
N THR A 679 6.46 1.91 -13.15
CA THR A 679 6.52 1.64 -11.70
C THR A 679 6.60 0.16 -11.35
N LEU A 680 6.13 -0.74 -12.23
CA LEU A 680 5.99 -2.17 -11.95
C LEU A 680 7.25 -2.85 -11.38
N PRO A 681 8.49 -2.60 -11.86
CA PRO A 681 9.68 -3.21 -11.28
C PRO A 681 9.91 -2.83 -9.80
N VAL A 682 9.53 -1.60 -9.41
CA VAL A 682 9.62 -1.12 -8.03
C VAL A 682 8.49 -1.69 -7.18
N ILE A 683 7.26 -1.74 -7.72
CA ILE A 683 6.11 -2.35 -7.05
C ILE A 683 6.40 -3.82 -6.72
N VAL A 684 6.87 -4.60 -7.69
CA VAL A 684 7.22 -6.02 -7.54
C VAL A 684 8.33 -6.24 -6.52
N ALA A 685 9.35 -5.36 -6.49
CA ALA A 685 10.44 -5.43 -5.52
C ALA A 685 9.99 -5.21 -4.07
N ILE A 686 8.80 -4.62 -3.84
CA ILE A 686 8.25 -4.32 -2.52
C ILE A 686 7.12 -5.26 -2.12
N SER A 687 6.26 -5.64 -3.08
CA SER A 687 5.00 -6.36 -2.86
C SER A 687 5.02 -7.83 -3.26
N GLY A 688 6.07 -8.30 -3.94
CA GLY A 688 6.16 -9.69 -4.42
C GLY A 688 5.04 -10.09 -5.39
N SER A 689 4.37 -9.13 -6.03
CA SER A 689 3.22 -9.41 -6.88
C SER A 689 3.04 -8.39 -8.01
N ILE A 690 2.34 -8.84 -9.07
CA ILE A 690 1.97 -8.06 -10.26
C ILE A 690 0.45 -7.96 -10.28
N SER A 691 -0.11 -6.78 -10.00
CA SER A 691 -1.54 -6.53 -10.22
C SER A 691 -1.85 -6.55 -11.72
N LEU A 692 -2.65 -7.53 -12.15
CA LEU A 692 -3.12 -7.68 -13.53
C LEU A 692 -4.37 -6.82 -13.79
N VAL A 693 -5.19 -6.60 -12.75
CA VAL A 693 -6.39 -5.74 -12.80
C VAL A 693 -6.08 -4.25 -12.67
N GLY A 694 -4.87 -3.88 -12.23
CA GLY A 694 -4.52 -2.50 -11.89
C GLY A 694 -4.83 -1.44 -12.96
N VAL A 695 -4.63 -1.76 -14.24
CA VAL A 695 -4.99 -0.84 -15.34
C VAL A 695 -6.50 -0.65 -15.45
N LEU A 696 -7.27 -1.73 -15.32
CA LEU A 696 -8.74 -1.69 -15.38
C LEU A 696 -9.32 -0.92 -14.18
N ALA A 697 -8.84 -1.22 -12.98
CA ALA A 697 -9.22 -0.52 -11.75
C ALA A 697 -9.00 1.00 -11.89
N ASN A 698 -7.82 1.40 -12.35
CA ASN A 698 -7.49 2.82 -12.57
C ASN A 698 -8.38 3.48 -13.63
N VAL A 699 -8.74 2.78 -14.71
CA VAL A 699 -9.66 3.30 -15.74
C VAL A 699 -11.08 3.50 -15.20
N LEU A 700 -11.56 2.60 -14.33
CA LEU A 700 -12.90 2.67 -13.72
C LEU A 700 -12.99 3.70 -12.59
N VAL A 701 -11.91 3.95 -11.86
CA VAL A 701 -11.85 4.88 -10.72
C VAL A 701 -11.47 6.30 -11.13
N ALA A 702 -10.64 6.50 -12.16
CA ALA A 702 -10.20 7.84 -12.58
C ALA A 702 -11.32 8.88 -12.81
N PRO A 703 -12.51 8.55 -13.33
CA PRO A 703 -13.61 9.52 -13.50
C PRO A 703 -14.17 10.08 -12.18
N VAL A 704 -14.14 9.32 -11.08
CA VAL A 704 -14.76 9.75 -9.80
C VAL A 704 -13.80 10.50 -8.88
N VAL A 705 -12.49 10.24 -8.97
CA VAL A 705 -11.47 10.83 -8.06
C VAL A 705 -11.45 12.35 -8.09
N ALA A 706 -11.44 12.97 -9.27
CA ALA A 706 -11.37 14.42 -9.38
C ALA A 706 -12.65 15.12 -8.88
N PRO A 707 -13.88 14.68 -9.24
CA PRO A 707 -15.10 15.15 -8.60
C PRO A 707 -15.12 14.95 -7.08
N ALA A 708 -14.77 13.76 -6.58
CA ALA A 708 -14.76 13.45 -5.15
C ALA A 708 -13.80 14.36 -4.37
N LEU A 709 -12.60 14.59 -4.89
CA LEU A 709 -11.64 15.52 -4.30
C LEU A 709 -12.16 16.96 -4.25
N LEU A 710 -12.78 17.46 -5.34
CA LEU A 710 -13.28 18.82 -5.38
C LEU A 710 -14.48 19.04 -4.44
N VAL A 711 -15.41 18.08 -4.39
CA VAL A 711 -16.57 18.10 -3.49
C VAL A 711 -16.12 17.94 -2.03
N GLY A 712 -15.22 16.99 -1.74
CA GLY A 712 -14.67 16.77 -0.40
C GLY A 712 -13.83 17.95 0.10
N MET A 713 -13.04 18.59 -0.75
CA MET A 713 -12.31 19.82 -0.41
C MET A 713 -13.28 20.99 -0.14
N ALA A 714 -14.36 21.11 -0.91
CA ALA A 714 -15.41 22.09 -0.62
C ALA A 714 -16.10 21.79 0.72
N ALA A 715 -16.34 20.52 1.05
CA ALA A 715 -16.89 20.10 2.34
C ALA A 715 -15.96 20.44 3.51
N ALA A 716 -14.67 20.11 3.39
CA ALA A 716 -13.65 20.42 4.38
C ALA A 716 -13.55 21.92 4.65
N LEU A 717 -13.54 22.73 3.59
CA LEU A 717 -13.48 24.18 3.71
C LEU A 717 -14.77 24.76 4.28
N CYS A 718 -15.96 24.33 3.87
CA CYS A 718 -17.20 24.93 4.39
C CYS A 718 -17.61 24.41 5.78
N GLY A 719 -17.15 23.23 6.21
CA GLY A 719 -17.51 22.56 7.47
C GLY A 719 -17.49 23.47 8.71
N PRO A 720 -16.38 24.17 9.01
CA PRO A 720 -16.29 25.04 10.19
C PRO A 720 -17.30 26.20 10.22
N TRP A 721 -17.91 26.56 9.09
CA TRP A 721 -18.85 27.69 8.97
C TRP A 721 -20.28 27.28 8.62
N TRP A 722 -20.47 26.14 7.96
CA TRP A 722 -21.78 25.64 7.54
C TRP A 722 -21.87 24.11 7.60
N PRO A 723 -22.00 23.52 8.81
CA PRO A 723 -21.99 22.06 9.01
C PRO A 723 -23.02 21.30 8.16
N SER A 724 -24.22 21.84 8.00
CA SER A 724 -25.27 21.19 7.18
C SER A 724 -24.93 21.11 5.70
N ALA A 725 -24.23 22.10 5.14
CA ALA A 725 -23.75 22.02 3.76
C ALA A 725 -22.59 21.03 3.64
N ALA A 726 -21.68 21.00 4.62
CA ALA A 726 -20.60 20.02 4.66
C ALA A 726 -21.11 18.58 4.75
N GLN A 727 -22.14 18.30 5.55
CA GLN A 727 -22.80 16.97 5.59
C GLN A 727 -23.30 16.53 4.20
N VAL A 728 -23.98 17.42 3.46
CA VAL A 728 -24.46 17.11 2.10
C VAL A 728 -23.30 16.89 1.13
N LEU A 729 -22.25 17.71 1.19
CA LEU A 729 -21.07 17.55 0.33
C LEU A 729 -20.28 16.28 0.67
N VAL A 730 -20.13 15.94 1.96
CA VAL A 730 -19.53 14.67 2.42
C VAL A 730 -20.36 13.48 1.95
N ALA A 731 -21.69 13.53 1.97
CA ALA A 731 -22.54 12.47 1.43
C ALA A 731 -22.32 12.26 -0.08
N VAL A 732 -22.20 13.35 -0.87
CA VAL A 732 -21.92 13.27 -2.31
C VAL A 732 -20.50 12.75 -2.58
N ALA A 733 -19.49 13.20 -1.82
CA ALA A 733 -18.13 12.68 -1.93
C ALA A 733 -18.04 11.20 -1.51
N GLY A 734 -18.77 10.82 -0.45
CA GLY A 734 -18.88 9.46 0.04
C GLY A 734 -19.46 8.51 -1.01
N TRP A 735 -20.58 8.88 -1.65
CA TRP A 735 -21.17 8.10 -2.74
C TRP A 735 -20.21 7.91 -3.94
N LEU A 736 -19.40 8.92 -4.27
CA LEU A 736 -18.38 8.82 -5.33
C LEU A 736 -17.20 7.91 -4.94
N LEU A 737 -16.89 7.78 -3.66
CA LEU A 737 -15.79 6.94 -3.15
C LEU A 737 -16.24 5.53 -2.76
N ASP A 738 -17.52 5.34 -2.50
CA ASP A 738 -18.19 4.04 -2.40
C ASP A 738 -18.05 3.23 -3.72
N TRP A 739 -18.13 3.91 -4.87
CA TRP A 739 -17.77 3.32 -6.17
C TRP A 739 -16.31 2.87 -6.22
N MET A 740 -15.38 3.65 -5.65
CA MET A 740 -13.96 3.28 -5.63
C MET A 740 -13.71 2.06 -4.73
N ALA A 741 -14.33 1.99 -3.54
CA ALA A 741 -14.30 0.82 -2.66
C ALA A 741 -14.89 -0.42 -3.37
N THR A 742 -16.09 -0.29 -3.94
CA THR A 742 -16.76 -1.36 -4.71
C THR A 742 -15.86 -1.90 -5.83
N VAL A 743 -15.20 -1.03 -6.60
CA VAL A 743 -14.26 -1.44 -7.66
C VAL A 743 -13.01 -2.14 -7.08
N ALA A 744 -12.50 -1.69 -5.93
CA ALA A 744 -11.38 -2.35 -5.24
C ALA A 744 -11.75 -3.78 -4.82
N HIS A 745 -12.80 -3.95 -4.00
CA HIS A 745 -13.25 -5.27 -3.53
C HIS A 745 -13.60 -6.21 -4.69
N THR A 746 -14.36 -5.74 -5.68
CA THR A 746 -14.80 -6.57 -6.82
C THR A 746 -13.64 -7.05 -7.67
N LEU A 747 -12.63 -6.19 -7.93
CA LEU A 747 -11.48 -6.57 -8.74
C LEU A 747 -10.42 -7.35 -7.95
N ALA A 748 -10.33 -7.17 -6.63
CA ALA A 748 -9.43 -7.92 -5.76
C ALA A 748 -9.85 -9.39 -5.63
N ARG A 749 -11.16 -9.68 -5.54
CA ARG A 749 -11.73 -11.05 -5.50
C ARG A 749 -11.54 -11.86 -6.79
N TRP A 750 -11.06 -11.27 -7.89
CA TRP A 750 -10.91 -12.00 -9.16
C TRP A 750 -9.72 -12.99 -9.06
N PRO A 751 -9.83 -14.29 -9.45
CA PRO A 751 -8.80 -15.32 -9.19
C PRO A 751 -7.41 -15.11 -9.81
N VAL A 752 -7.24 -14.05 -10.59
CA VAL A 752 -5.98 -13.61 -11.22
C VAL A 752 -5.75 -12.10 -11.01
N ALA A 753 -6.33 -11.49 -9.97
CA ALA A 753 -6.20 -10.07 -9.69
C ALA A 753 -4.73 -9.64 -9.50
N ALA A 754 -3.99 -10.44 -8.71
CA ALA A 754 -2.55 -10.35 -8.55
C ALA A 754 -1.89 -11.69 -8.92
N LEU A 755 -0.77 -11.62 -9.64
CA LEU A 755 0.10 -12.75 -9.91
C LEU A 755 1.32 -12.67 -8.97
N PRO A 756 1.62 -13.69 -8.13
CA PRO A 756 2.83 -13.69 -7.32
C PRO A 756 4.07 -13.66 -8.23
N TRP A 757 5.07 -12.87 -7.85
CA TRP A 757 6.32 -12.71 -8.59
C TRP A 757 7.50 -12.54 -7.62
N PRO A 758 8.63 -13.25 -7.78
CA PRO A 758 9.72 -13.18 -6.82
C PRO A 758 10.23 -11.76 -6.59
N ALA A 759 10.13 -11.26 -5.35
CA ALA A 759 10.68 -9.98 -4.88
C ALA A 759 12.22 -9.99 -4.77
N THR A 760 12.90 -10.83 -5.57
CA THR A 760 14.35 -10.99 -5.56
C THR A 760 14.99 -10.13 -6.67
N PRO A 761 16.27 -9.74 -6.54
CA PRO A 761 16.98 -9.02 -7.60
C PRO A 761 16.95 -9.76 -8.95
N ALA A 762 16.96 -11.10 -8.93
CA ALA A 762 16.80 -11.93 -10.11
C ALA A 762 15.38 -11.81 -10.72
N GLY A 763 14.33 -11.92 -9.91
CA GLY A 763 12.94 -11.75 -10.35
C GLY A 763 12.68 -10.38 -10.96
N VAL A 764 13.18 -9.31 -10.33
CA VAL A 764 13.09 -7.94 -10.86
C VAL A 764 13.87 -7.79 -12.17
N THR A 765 15.07 -8.40 -12.27
CA THR A 765 15.87 -8.35 -13.51
C THR A 765 15.18 -9.07 -14.66
N VAL A 766 14.61 -10.27 -14.42
CA VAL A 766 13.82 -11.00 -15.43
C VAL A 766 12.63 -10.17 -15.89
N LEU A 767 11.89 -9.56 -14.97
CA LEU A 767 10.76 -8.68 -15.30
C LEU A 767 11.18 -7.48 -16.17
N VAL A 768 12.26 -6.79 -15.82
CA VAL A 768 12.79 -5.67 -16.63
C VAL A 768 13.20 -6.15 -18.03
N MET A 769 13.85 -7.32 -18.14
CA MET A 769 14.22 -7.90 -19.43
C MET A 769 13.00 -8.30 -20.27
N LEU A 770 11.92 -8.81 -19.65
CA LEU A 770 10.64 -9.09 -20.32
C LEU A 770 9.97 -7.80 -20.81
N LEU A 771 9.94 -6.74 -20.00
CA LEU A 771 9.39 -5.43 -20.40
C LEU A 771 10.16 -4.82 -21.57
N LEU A 772 11.50 -4.82 -21.51
CA LEU A 772 12.36 -4.34 -22.60
C LEU A 772 12.20 -5.21 -23.87
N GLY A 773 12.12 -6.53 -23.70
CA GLY A 773 11.86 -7.50 -24.77
C GLY A 773 10.52 -7.25 -25.46
N ALA A 774 9.45 -7.00 -24.68
CA ALA A 774 8.13 -6.66 -25.18
C ALA A 774 8.16 -5.34 -25.97
N VAL A 775 8.79 -4.28 -25.46
CA VAL A 775 8.95 -3.00 -26.17
C VAL A 775 9.73 -3.18 -27.48
N ALA A 776 10.79 -3.98 -27.49
CA ALA A 776 11.57 -4.30 -28.69
C ALA A 776 10.77 -5.14 -29.71
N ALA A 777 9.96 -6.08 -29.24
CA ALA A 777 9.07 -6.90 -30.07
C ALA A 777 7.95 -6.06 -30.69
N LEU A 778 7.28 -5.19 -29.92
CA LEU A 778 6.21 -4.32 -30.40
C LEU A 778 6.66 -3.37 -31.54
N ARG A 779 7.95 -3.02 -31.60
CA ARG A 779 8.54 -2.22 -32.70
C ARG A 779 8.65 -2.97 -34.03
N ARG A 780 8.55 -4.31 -34.07
CA ARG A 780 8.70 -5.13 -35.28
C ARG A 780 7.38 -5.85 -35.60
N ARG A 781 6.91 -5.77 -36.86
CA ARG A 781 5.59 -6.31 -37.26
C ARG A 781 5.39 -7.79 -36.91
N ARG A 782 6.31 -8.69 -37.32
CA ARG A 782 6.18 -10.15 -37.08
C ARG A 782 6.07 -10.51 -35.58
N PRO A 783 7.03 -10.16 -34.70
CA PRO A 783 6.93 -10.52 -33.29
C PRO A 783 5.80 -9.76 -32.56
N ARG A 784 5.35 -8.59 -33.01
CA ARG A 784 4.13 -7.95 -32.49
C ARG A 784 2.90 -8.85 -32.66
N HIS A 785 2.73 -9.50 -33.81
CA HIS A 785 1.61 -10.43 -34.02
C HIS A 785 1.76 -11.70 -33.18
N LEU A 786 2.98 -12.25 -33.04
CA LEU A 786 3.24 -13.41 -32.18
C LEU A 786 3.00 -13.09 -30.69
N LEU A 787 3.41 -11.91 -30.22
CA LEU A 787 3.24 -11.49 -28.82
C LEU A 787 1.76 -11.17 -28.52
N LEU A 788 1.02 -10.62 -29.49
CA LEU A 788 -0.44 -10.48 -29.38
C LEU A 788 -1.14 -11.84 -29.39
N ALA A 789 -0.74 -12.78 -30.26
CA ALA A 789 -1.31 -14.13 -30.29
C ALA A 789 -0.97 -14.92 -29.02
N ALA A 790 0.23 -14.76 -28.47
CA ALA A 790 0.62 -15.33 -27.18
C ALA A 790 -0.19 -14.71 -26.03
N LEU A 791 -0.38 -13.39 -26.00
CA LEU A 791 -1.21 -12.72 -25.00
C LEU A 791 -2.68 -13.18 -25.08
N VAL A 792 -3.25 -13.27 -26.29
CA VAL A 792 -4.61 -13.75 -26.52
C VAL A 792 -4.75 -15.24 -26.21
N GLY A 793 -3.72 -16.06 -26.50
CA GLY A 793 -3.70 -17.48 -26.13
C GLY A 793 -3.56 -17.70 -24.63
N VAL A 794 -2.67 -16.95 -23.96
CA VAL A 794 -2.51 -16.98 -22.50
C VAL A 794 -3.80 -16.50 -21.82
N LEU A 795 -4.40 -15.40 -22.27
CA LEU A 795 -5.69 -14.94 -21.73
C LEU A 795 -6.82 -15.95 -22.05
N GLY A 796 -6.86 -16.49 -23.26
CA GLY A 796 -7.84 -17.48 -23.70
C GLY A 796 -7.69 -18.88 -23.08
N VAL A 797 -6.57 -19.18 -22.42
CA VAL A 797 -6.34 -20.45 -21.69
C VAL A 797 -6.40 -20.21 -20.17
N LEU A 798 -5.70 -19.20 -19.64
CA LEU A 798 -5.71 -18.91 -18.21
C LEU A 798 -7.07 -18.38 -17.72
N LEU A 799 -7.79 -17.58 -18.52
CA LEU A 799 -9.09 -17.07 -18.08
C LEU A 799 -10.10 -18.21 -17.93
N PRO A 800 -10.30 -19.15 -18.88
CA PRO A 800 -11.12 -20.32 -18.62
C PRO A 800 -10.61 -21.21 -17.48
N VAL A 801 -9.30 -21.50 -17.42
CA VAL A 801 -8.74 -22.40 -16.38
C VAL A 801 -8.82 -21.83 -14.96
N LYS A 802 -8.86 -20.50 -14.78
CA LYS A 802 -9.03 -19.85 -13.47
C LYS A 802 -10.46 -19.36 -13.17
N VAL A 803 -11.31 -19.14 -14.19
CA VAL A 803 -12.71 -18.67 -14.02
C VAL A 803 -13.72 -19.82 -14.04
N VAL A 804 -13.47 -20.89 -14.80
CA VAL A 804 -14.18 -22.16 -14.61
C VAL A 804 -13.52 -22.83 -13.42
N GLY A 805 -14.10 -22.60 -12.23
CA GLY A 805 -13.50 -22.90 -10.93
C GLY A 805 -12.78 -24.24 -10.90
N VAL A 806 -11.46 -24.20 -10.71
CA VAL A 806 -10.63 -25.39 -10.50
C VAL A 806 -11.03 -26.04 -9.17
N GLY A 807 -12.00 -26.96 -9.24
CA GLY A 807 -12.24 -28.07 -8.30
C GLY A 807 -12.16 -27.78 -6.79
N TRP A 808 -12.43 -26.56 -6.34
CA TRP A 808 -12.38 -26.17 -4.92
C TRP A 808 -13.71 -25.50 -4.52
N PRO A 809 -14.36 -25.91 -3.42
CA PRO A 809 -14.00 -27.09 -2.64
C PRO A 809 -14.13 -28.38 -3.46
N PRO A 810 -13.32 -29.41 -3.19
CA PRO A 810 -13.37 -30.66 -3.95
C PRO A 810 -14.71 -31.37 -3.72
N PRO A 811 -15.28 -32.05 -4.74
CA PRO A 811 -16.50 -32.83 -4.58
C PRO A 811 -16.36 -33.87 -3.45
N GLY A 812 -17.38 -33.98 -2.59
CA GLY A 812 -17.36 -34.90 -1.45
C GLY A 812 -16.49 -34.44 -0.26
N TRP A 813 -16.11 -33.16 -0.19
CA TRP A 813 -15.41 -32.62 0.98
C TRP A 813 -16.26 -32.67 2.26
N LEU A 814 -15.59 -33.02 3.36
CA LEU A 814 -16.13 -33.05 4.72
C LEU A 814 -15.61 -31.87 5.55
N LEU A 815 -14.31 -31.60 5.42
CA LEU A 815 -13.54 -30.62 6.19
C LEU A 815 -12.51 -29.95 5.27
N VAL A 816 -12.30 -28.65 5.46
CA VAL A 816 -11.16 -27.89 4.93
C VAL A 816 -10.49 -27.14 6.09
N ALA A 817 -9.21 -27.40 6.31
CA ALA A 817 -8.34 -26.51 7.07
C ALA A 817 -7.87 -25.37 6.15
N CYS A 818 -8.17 -24.13 6.51
CA CYS A 818 -7.67 -22.96 5.80
C CYS A 818 -6.21 -22.69 6.18
N GLU A 819 -5.37 -22.33 5.22
CA GLU A 819 -4.06 -21.73 5.55
C GLU A 819 -4.31 -20.31 6.05
N VAL A 820 -4.08 -20.07 7.34
CA VAL A 820 -4.29 -18.79 8.04
C VAL A 820 -3.03 -18.34 8.80
N GLY A 821 -1.86 -18.86 8.43
CA GLY A 821 -0.63 -18.72 9.20
C GLY A 821 -0.62 -19.58 10.46
N GLN A 822 -0.11 -19.02 11.57
CA GLN A 822 -0.09 -19.70 12.86
C GLN A 822 -1.46 -19.57 13.55
N GLY A 823 -2.26 -20.63 13.48
CA GLY A 823 -3.57 -20.71 14.12
C GLY A 823 -4.49 -21.73 13.46
N ASP A 824 -5.75 -21.74 13.91
CA ASP A 824 -6.78 -22.65 13.38
C ASP A 824 -7.93 -21.90 12.70
N ALA A 825 -8.30 -22.39 11.52
CA ALA A 825 -9.55 -22.08 10.85
C ALA A 825 -10.01 -23.33 10.08
N MET A 826 -11.04 -23.99 10.61
CA MET A 826 -11.57 -25.24 10.08
C MET A 826 -12.99 -25.02 9.58
N VAL A 827 -13.25 -25.34 8.32
CA VAL A 827 -14.56 -25.22 7.70
C VAL A 827 -15.11 -26.61 7.43
N LEU A 828 -16.32 -26.91 7.88
CA LEU A 828 -17.00 -28.18 7.67
C LEU A 828 -18.13 -28.00 6.66
N SER A 829 -18.24 -28.99 5.77
CA SER A 829 -19.39 -29.12 4.88
C SER A 829 -20.66 -29.37 5.68
N THR A 830 -21.80 -28.93 5.15
CA THR A 830 -23.14 -29.30 5.66
C THR A 830 -23.87 -30.23 4.69
N GLY A 831 -23.28 -30.53 3.52
CA GLY A 831 -23.95 -31.13 2.37
C GLY A 831 -24.68 -30.10 1.49
N ASP A 832 -25.09 -28.96 2.04
CA ASP A 832 -25.80 -27.90 1.31
C ASP A 832 -24.82 -26.89 0.67
N PRO A 833 -24.91 -26.62 -0.65
CA PRO A 833 -24.02 -25.68 -1.32
C PRO A 833 -24.04 -24.27 -0.70
N GLY A 834 -22.86 -23.73 -0.42
CA GLY A 834 -22.69 -22.39 0.15
C GLY A 834 -23.01 -22.26 1.65
N THR A 835 -23.38 -23.36 2.32
CA THR A 835 -23.62 -23.38 3.78
C THR A 835 -22.57 -24.24 4.49
N ALA A 836 -21.91 -23.68 5.48
CA ALA A 836 -20.85 -24.34 6.24
C ALA A 836 -20.99 -24.16 7.75
N VAL A 837 -20.33 -25.02 8.51
CA VAL A 837 -19.98 -24.77 9.93
C VAL A 837 -18.52 -24.35 9.98
N VAL A 838 -18.20 -23.35 10.79
CA VAL A 838 -16.83 -22.83 10.95
C VAL A 838 -16.38 -23.08 12.39
N VAL A 839 -15.15 -23.60 12.56
CA VAL A 839 -14.49 -23.82 13.85
C VAL A 839 -13.20 -23.03 13.85
N ASP A 840 -13.15 -22.02 14.71
CA ASP A 840 -12.13 -20.98 14.74
C ASP A 840 -11.98 -20.24 13.40
N THR A 841 -11.21 -19.16 13.41
CA THR A 841 -11.16 -18.14 12.35
C THR A 841 -9.74 -17.67 12.04
N GLY A 842 -8.73 -18.24 12.71
CA GLY A 842 -7.34 -17.86 12.56
C GLY A 842 -6.99 -16.48 13.13
N PRO A 843 -5.73 -16.05 12.93
CA PRO A 843 -5.24 -14.73 13.32
C PRO A 843 -5.58 -13.60 12.33
N ASP A 844 -5.94 -13.91 11.07
CA ASP A 844 -6.06 -12.91 9.99
C ASP A 844 -7.45 -12.93 9.32
N PRO A 845 -8.23 -11.83 9.40
CA PRO A 845 -9.58 -11.78 8.82
C PRO A 845 -9.58 -11.74 7.29
N VAL A 846 -8.55 -11.18 6.64
CA VAL A 846 -8.47 -11.13 5.18
C VAL A 846 -8.22 -12.52 4.62
N VAL A 847 -7.36 -13.30 5.28
CA VAL A 847 -7.08 -14.69 4.86
C VAL A 847 -8.28 -15.60 5.14
N MET A 848 -8.99 -15.41 6.26
CA MET A 848 -10.20 -16.15 6.59
C MET A 848 -11.36 -15.86 5.61
N ASP A 849 -11.65 -14.58 5.33
CA ASP A 849 -12.63 -14.16 4.33
C ASP A 849 -12.32 -14.78 2.96
N ALA A 850 -11.05 -14.69 2.53
CA ALA A 850 -10.61 -15.28 1.29
C ALA A 850 -10.74 -16.82 1.28
N CYS A 851 -10.62 -17.51 2.41
CA CYS A 851 -10.85 -18.96 2.48
C CYS A 851 -12.34 -19.29 2.28
N LEU A 852 -13.23 -18.61 3.00
CA LEU A 852 -14.68 -18.80 2.86
C LEU A 852 -15.18 -18.46 1.44
N ASP A 853 -14.64 -17.41 0.82
CA ASP A 853 -14.91 -17.07 -0.59
C ASP A 853 -14.41 -18.16 -1.55
N ARG A 854 -13.22 -18.73 -1.32
CA ARG A 854 -12.72 -19.90 -2.09
C ARG A 854 -13.61 -21.14 -1.94
N LEU A 855 -14.29 -21.27 -0.80
CA LEU A 855 -15.23 -22.36 -0.52
C LEU A 855 -16.66 -22.06 -1.00
N GLY A 856 -16.93 -20.84 -1.47
CA GLY A 856 -18.25 -20.39 -1.89
C GLY A 856 -19.24 -20.22 -0.73
N VAL A 857 -18.76 -20.08 0.51
CA VAL A 857 -19.59 -19.99 1.71
C VAL A 857 -20.25 -18.62 1.79
N THR A 858 -21.59 -18.61 1.73
CA THR A 858 -22.44 -17.43 1.92
C THR A 858 -23.18 -17.46 3.27
N THR A 859 -23.30 -18.65 3.87
CA THR A 859 -23.95 -18.87 5.17
C THR A 859 -23.06 -19.68 6.11
N VAL A 860 -22.68 -19.09 7.24
CA VAL A 860 -22.04 -19.78 8.36
C VAL A 860 -23.13 -20.21 9.33
N ALA A 861 -23.62 -21.44 9.17
CA ALA A 861 -24.79 -21.94 9.89
C ALA A 861 -24.56 -22.10 11.40
N VAL A 862 -23.33 -22.42 11.80
CA VAL A 862 -22.84 -22.36 13.19
C VAL A 862 -21.39 -21.88 13.13
N LEU A 863 -21.05 -20.92 14.00
CA LEU A 863 -19.67 -20.51 14.24
C LEU A 863 -19.24 -21.04 15.61
N MET A 864 -18.19 -21.83 15.68
CA MET A 864 -17.66 -22.38 16.93
C MET A 864 -16.30 -21.72 17.20
N LEU A 865 -16.15 -21.04 18.33
CA LEU A 865 -14.90 -20.45 18.78
C LEU A 865 -14.40 -21.24 19.98
N THR A 866 -13.32 -22.01 19.82
CA THR A 866 -12.88 -22.98 20.82
C THR A 866 -12.49 -22.28 22.11
N HIS A 867 -11.60 -21.30 22.02
CA HIS A 867 -11.17 -20.40 23.09
C HIS A 867 -10.74 -19.04 22.50
N LEU A 868 -10.37 -18.08 23.35
CA LEU A 868 -10.31 -16.65 22.99
C LEU A 868 -8.89 -16.15 22.62
N HIS A 869 -7.95 -17.05 22.29
CA HIS A 869 -6.62 -16.63 21.80
C HIS A 869 -6.68 -16.13 20.35
N ALA A 870 -5.79 -15.20 20.00
CA ALA A 870 -5.87 -14.42 18.77
C ALA A 870 -5.76 -15.29 17.50
N ASP A 871 -4.95 -16.34 17.57
CA ASP A 871 -4.76 -17.40 16.56
C ASP A 871 -6.01 -18.27 16.32
N HIS A 872 -7.07 -18.10 17.10
CA HIS A 872 -8.38 -18.73 16.91
C HIS A 872 -9.49 -17.74 16.56
N VAL A 873 -9.44 -16.50 17.07
CA VAL A 873 -10.61 -15.58 16.99
C VAL A 873 -10.33 -14.20 16.38
N ALA A 874 -9.08 -13.83 16.05
CA ALA A 874 -8.81 -12.50 15.48
C ALA A 874 -9.30 -12.37 14.02
N GLY A 875 -9.41 -13.48 13.30
CA GLY A 875 -10.00 -13.54 11.96
C GLY A 875 -11.54 -13.44 11.93
N LEU A 876 -12.20 -13.29 13.08
CA LEU A 876 -13.67 -13.25 13.21
C LEU A 876 -14.34 -12.28 12.22
N ALA A 877 -13.80 -11.07 12.05
CA ALA A 877 -14.38 -10.08 11.13
C ALA A 877 -14.49 -10.62 9.69
N GLY A 878 -13.52 -11.42 9.24
CA GLY A 878 -13.52 -12.06 7.93
C GLY A 878 -14.53 -13.20 7.82
N ALA A 879 -14.79 -13.93 8.91
CA ALA A 879 -15.79 -14.99 8.94
C ALA A 879 -17.24 -14.44 8.90
N LEU A 880 -17.46 -13.23 9.43
CA LEU A 880 -18.76 -12.57 9.45
C LEU A 880 -19.06 -11.73 8.20
N ASP A 881 -18.03 -11.23 7.51
CA ASP A 881 -18.22 -10.30 6.39
C ASP A 881 -19.09 -10.91 5.28
N GLY A 882 -20.05 -10.12 4.79
CA GLY A 882 -20.89 -10.46 3.62
C GLY A 882 -21.75 -11.72 3.77
N ARG A 883 -21.79 -12.35 4.95
CA ARG A 883 -22.36 -13.69 5.18
C ARG A 883 -23.49 -13.67 6.20
N LEU A 884 -24.41 -14.62 6.05
CA LEU A 884 -25.43 -14.90 7.06
C LEU A 884 -24.81 -15.80 8.13
N VAL A 885 -24.88 -15.39 9.40
CA VAL A 885 -24.22 -16.10 10.50
C VAL A 885 -25.25 -16.56 11.53
N GLY A 886 -25.24 -17.86 11.83
CA GLY A 886 -26.10 -18.50 12.82
C GLY A 886 -25.62 -18.28 14.27
N PRO A 887 -25.96 -19.18 15.21
CA PRO A 887 -25.47 -19.10 16.58
C PRO A 887 -23.94 -19.24 16.65
N VAL A 888 -23.35 -18.53 17.61
CA VAL A 888 -21.94 -18.63 17.98
C VAL A 888 -21.83 -19.50 19.23
N LEU A 889 -21.09 -20.60 19.14
CA LEU A 889 -20.81 -21.51 20.25
C LEU A 889 -19.40 -21.26 20.78
N THR A 890 -19.22 -21.18 22.09
CA THR A 890 -17.89 -20.98 22.70
C THR A 890 -17.60 -21.94 23.83
N GLY A 891 -16.34 -22.07 24.23
CA GLY A 891 -15.96 -22.62 25.54
C GLY A 891 -16.55 -21.83 26.72
N PRO A 892 -16.40 -22.29 27.97
CA PRO A 892 -16.80 -21.54 29.17
C PRO A 892 -15.90 -20.33 29.45
N GLY A 893 -14.60 -20.41 29.12
CA GLY A 893 -13.63 -19.36 29.39
C GLY A 893 -13.99 -18.00 28.76
N ARG A 894 -13.57 -16.93 29.42
CA ARG A 894 -13.85 -15.53 29.06
C ARG A 894 -12.61 -14.63 29.01
N ASP A 895 -11.42 -15.21 29.15
CA ASP A 895 -10.13 -14.51 29.07
C ASP A 895 -9.50 -14.71 27.67
N PRO A 896 -9.07 -13.67 26.95
CA PRO A 896 -9.08 -12.25 27.30
C PRO A 896 -10.46 -11.58 27.27
N ALA A 897 -10.78 -10.83 28.33
CA ALA A 897 -12.07 -10.12 28.46
C ALA A 897 -12.33 -9.09 27.35
N GLY A 898 -11.30 -8.49 26.76
CA GLY A 898 -11.43 -7.60 25.59
C GLY A 898 -11.89 -8.36 24.35
N THR A 899 -11.31 -9.54 24.10
CA THR A 899 -11.70 -10.44 23.02
C THR A 899 -13.16 -10.91 23.18
N TRP A 900 -13.59 -11.20 24.41
CA TRP A 900 -14.98 -11.53 24.70
C TRP A 900 -15.95 -10.40 24.30
N HIS A 901 -15.65 -9.15 24.67
CA HIS A 901 -16.46 -7.99 24.28
C HIS A 901 -16.50 -7.77 22.76
N ALA A 902 -15.41 -8.09 22.04
CA ALA A 902 -15.37 -8.04 20.58
C ALA A 902 -16.32 -9.09 19.96
N ILE A 903 -16.33 -10.32 20.48
CA ILE A 903 -17.26 -11.39 20.07
C ILE A 903 -18.71 -10.98 20.34
N GLU A 904 -19.03 -10.47 21.52
CA GLU A 904 -20.38 -9.99 21.87
C GLU A 904 -20.83 -8.83 20.95
N SER A 905 -19.94 -7.89 20.67
CA SER A 905 -20.23 -6.75 19.79
C SER A 905 -20.49 -7.20 18.36
N ALA A 906 -19.67 -8.12 17.84
CA ALA A 906 -19.81 -8.66 16.49
C ALA A 906 -21.07 -9.53 16.34
N ALA A 907 -21.42 -10.31 17.36
CA ALA A 907 -22.67 -11.05 17.43
C ALA A 907 -23.90 -10.12 17.49
N HIS A 908 -23.83 -9.02 18.24
CA HIS A 908 -24.90 -8.02 18.28
C HIS A 908 -25.10 -7.33 16.92
N VAL A 909 -24.03 -7.04 16.17
CA VAL A 909 -24.12 -6.46 14.81
C VAL A 909 -24.75 -7.44 13.81
N THR A 910 -24.42 -8.72 13.91
CA THR A 910 -24.94 -9.78 13.01
C THR A 910 -26.33 -10.33 13.42
N GLY A 911 -26.77 -10.07 14.65
CA GLY A 911 -27.99 -10.63 15.23
C GLY A 911 -27.82 -12.07 15.74
N SER A 912 -26.59 -12.57 15.82
CA SER A 912 -26.24 -13.92 16.27
C SER A 912 -26.33 -14.05 17.79
N ILE A 913 -26.69 -15.25 18.27
CA ILE A 913 -26.71 -15.59 19.70
C ILE A 913 -25.41 -16.27 20.07
N VAL A 914 -24.67 -15.70 21.04
CA VAL A 914 -23.48 -16.34 21.63
C VAL A 914 -23.91 -17.23 22.80
N SER A 915 -23.41 -18.47 22.87
CA SER A 915 -23.73 -19.40 23.96
C SER A 915 -22.60 -20.38 24.24
N THR A 916 -22.50 -20.82 25.50
CA THR A 916 -21.63 -21.94 25.91
C THR A 916 -22.50 -23.20 26.07
N PRO A 917 -22.42 -24.17 25.14
CA PRO A 917 -23.28 -25.34 25.18
C PRO A 917 -22.82 -26.36 26.24
N PRO A 918 -23.74 -26.99 27.00
CA PRO A 918 -23.37 -28.07 27.91
C PRO A 918 -22.89 -29.33 27.17
N VAL A 919 -22.07 -30.14 27.84
CA VAL A 919 -21.61 -31.44 27.32
C VAL A 919 -22.81 -32.35 27.04
N GLY A 920 -22.78 -33.03 25.89
CA GLY A 920 -23.88 -33.82 25.37
C GLY A 920 -24.87 -33.04 24.49
N SER A 921 -24.76 -31.71 24.39
CA SER A 921 -25.53 -30.93 23.41
C SER A 921 -25.25 -31.42 21.99
N THR A 922 -26.30 -31.56 21.19
CA THR A 922 -26.22 -31.92 19.78
C THR A 922 -26.84 -30.87 18.88
N TYR A 923 -26.19 -30.62 17.74
CA TYR A 923 -26.66 -29.68 16.71
C TYR A 923 -26.66 -30.39 15.37
N ARG A 924 -27.73 -30.26 14.59
CA ARG A 924 -27.83 -30.85 13.25
C ARG A 924 -27.98 -29.75 12.21
N VAL A 925 -27.09 -29.75 11.21
CA VAL A 925 -26.98 -28.74 10.16
C VAL A 925 -26.83 -29.45 8.82
N GLY A 926 -27.92 -29.54 8.06
CA GLY A 926 -27.97 -30.37 6.85
C GLY A 926 -27.68 -31.84 7.17
N ALA A 927 -26.66 -32.40 6.52
CA ALA A 927 -26.14 -33.74 6.77
C ALA A 927 -25.17 -33.82 7.99
N LEU A 928 -24.67 -32.70 8.48
CA LEU A 928 -23.71 -32.64 9.59
C LEU A 928 -24.41 -32.76 10.95
N THR A 929 -23.88 -33.61 11.84
CA THR A 929 -24.28 -33.67 13.25
C THR A 929 -23.08 -33.36 14.14
N LEU A 930 -23.21 -32.35 15.01
CA LEU A 930 -22.21 -31.94 15.99
C LEU A 930 -22.62 -32.44 17.38
N THR A 931 -21.67 -32.89 18.19
CA THR A 931 -21.86 -33.29 19.59
C THR A 931 -20.76 -32.67 20.47
N VAL A 932 -21.16 -31.91 21.50
CA VAL A 932 -20.22 -31.30 22.44
C VAL A 932 -19.72 -32.33 23.44
N LEU A 933 -18.40 -32.53 23.52
CA LEU A 933 -17.75 -33.50 24.42
C LEU A 933 -17.11 -32.85 25.64
N GLY A 934 -16.76 -31.57 25.58
CA GLY A 934 -16.10 -30.88 26.68
C GLY A 934 -15.90 -29.38 26.43
N PRO A 935 -15.46 -28.63 27.47
CA PRO A 935 -15.24 -29.11 28.83
C PRO A 935 -16.55 -29.20 29.65
N THR A 936 -16.54 -29.93 30.77
CA THR A 936 -17.71 -30.02 31.68
C THR A 936 -17.89 -28.82 32.60
N GLY A 937 -16.92 -27.90 32.62
CA GLY A 937 -16.82 -26.71 33.45
C GLY A 937 -15.49 -26.02 33.17
N GLU A 938 -15.33 -24.81 33.70
CA GLU A 938 -14.12 -23.99 33.52
C GLU A 938 -12.91 -24.60 34.26
N PHE A 939 -11.73 -24.56 33.64
CA PHE A 939 -10.46 -24.95 34.25
C PHE A 939 -9.84 -23.77 35.00
N HIS A 940 -9.23 -24.06 36.16
CA HIS A 940 -8.57 -23.05 36.98
C HIS A 940 -7.25 -23.59 37.55
N GLY A 941 -6.19 -22.79 37.47
CA GLY A 941 -4.88 -23.10 38.04
C GLY A 941 -4.07 -24.14 37.25
N THR A 942 -4.38 -24.34 35.97
CA THR A 942 -3.55 -25.09 35.03
C THR A 942 -2.45 -24.20 34.43
N GLU A 943 -1.56 -24.76 33.60
CA GLU A 943 -0.53 -23.97 32.90
C GLU A 943 -1.12 -23.03 31.82
N SER A 944 -2.32 -23.35 31.29
CA SER A 944 -3.11 -22.49 30.42
C SER A 944 -4.59 -22.84 30.58
N ASP A 945 -5.29 -22.10 31.44
CA ASP A 945 -6.73 -22.29 31.66
C ASP A 945 -7.54 -22.02 30.36
N PRO A 946 -7.31 -20.93 29.60
CA PRO A 946 -8.02 -20.68 28.34
C PRO A 946 -7.89 -21.81 27.31
N ASN A 947 -6.72 -22.46 27.22
CA ASN A 947 -6.53 -23.61 26.33
C ASN A 947 -7.33 -24.83 26.80
N ASN A 948 -7.32 -25.13 28.11
CA ASN A 948 -8.07 -26.26 28.65
C ASN A 948 -9.60 -26.03 28.62
N ASP A 949 -10.03 -24.78 28.54
CA ASP A 949 -11.43 -24.38 28.28
C ASP A 949 -11.88 -24.48 26.81
N SER A 950 -11.01 -24.93 25.91
CA SER A 950 -11.35 -25.13 24.49
C SER A 950 -12.62 -25.96 24.32
N LEU A 951 -13.60 -25.45 23.58
CA LEU A 951 -14.80 -26.20 23.18
C LEU A 951 -14.42 -27.43 22.34
N VAL A 952 -14.64 -28.63 22.86
CA VAL A 952 -14.33 -29.89 22.19
C VAL A 952 -15.59 -30.48 21.58
N VAL A 953 -15.58 -30.70 20.26
CA VAL A 953 -16.74 -31.11 19.48
C VAL A 953 -16.38 -32.30 18.59
N ARG A 954 -17.21 -33.34 18.61
CA ARG A 954 -17.21 -34.39 17.59
C ARG A 954 -18.25 -34.05 16.54
N ALA A 955 -17.83 -34.00 15.28
CA ALA A 955 -18.70 -33.86 14.13
C ALA A 955 -18.84 -35.21 13.40
N GLU A 956 -20.02 -35.46 12.82
CA GLU A 956 -20.33 -36.68 12.08
C GLU A 956 -21.10 -36.34 10.80
N MET A 957 -20.63 -36.87 9.66
CA MET A 957 -21.23 -36.74 8.33
C MET A 957 -20.92 -38.02 7.54
N ASP A 958 -21.90 -38.57 6.82
CA ASP A 958 -21.75 -39.77 5.97
C ASP A 958 -21.07 -40.97 6.67
N GLY A 959 -21.34 -41.13 7.98
CA GLY A 959 -20.73 -42.17 8.81
C GLY A 959 -19.26 -41.94 9.17
N ARG A 960 -18.71 -40.77 8.85
CA ARG A 960 -17.34 -40.34 9.17
C ARG A 960 -17.33 -39.39 10.36
N ARG A 961 -16.47 -39.67 11.33
CA ARG A 961 -16.33 -38.94 12.59
C ARG A 961 -15.08 -38.07 12.57
N MET A 962 -15.22 -36.82 12.95
CA MET A 962 -14.17 -35.82 12.99
C MET A 962 -14.13 -35.20 14.39
N LEU A 963 -12.95 -35.13 15.03
CA LEU A 963 -12.80 -34.56 16.38
C LEU A 963 -12.06 -33.22 16.33
N PHE A 964 -12.72 -32.17 16.83
CA PHE A 964 -12.20 -30.82 16.97
C PHE A 964 -11.91 -30.54 18.45
N THR A 965 -10.66 -30.21 18.74
CA THR A 965 -10.13 -30.21 20.11
C THR A 965 -9.74 -28.82 20.63
N GLY A 966 -9.74 -27.79 19.78
CA GLY A 966 -9.06 -26.53 20.09
C GLY A 966 -7.63 -26.81 20.57
N ASP A 967 -7.25 -26.20 21.68
CA ASP A 967 -5.88 -26.22 22.19
C ASP A 967 -5.72 -26.95 23.53
N ILE A 968 -6.65 -27.88 23.85
CA ILE A 968 -6.64 -28.68 25.08
C ILE A 968 -5.26 -29.23 25.44
N GLU A 969 -4.82 -28.93 26.66
CA GLU A 969 -3.56 -29.42 27.21
C GLU A 969 -3.77 -30.73 28.00
N PRO A 970 -2.73 -31.36 28.59
CA PRO A 970 -2.87 -32.62 29.32
C PRO A 970 -4.00 -32.68 30.37
N PRO A 971 -4.36 -31.60 31.11
CA PRO A 971 -5.49 -31.63 32.03
C PRO A 971 -6.83 -31.92 31.33
N ALA A 972 -7.18 -31.17 30.28
CA ALA A 972 -8.41 -31.38 29.52
C ALA A 972 -8.39 -32.69 28.72
N GLN A 973 -7.26 -33.05 28.10
CA GLN A 973 -7.08 -34.36 27.45
C GLN A 973 -7.30 -35.52 28.44
N GLN A 974 -6.83 -35.41 29.69
CA GLN A 974 -7.02 -36.44 30.72
C GLN A 974 -8.45 -36.47 31.28
N ALA A 975 -9.17 -35.34 31.29
CA ALA A 975 -10.59 -35.32 31.64
C ALA A 975 -11.44 -36.06 30.59
N LEU A 976 -11.18 -35.83 29.30
CA LEU A 976 -11.84 -36.49 28.17
C LEU A 976 -11.57 -38.00 28.13
N LEU A 977 -10.36 -38.43 28.49
CA LEU A 977 -9.96 -39.84 28.56
C LEU A 977 -10.74 -40.70 29.58
N ARG A 978 -11.63 -40.10 30.39
CA ARG A 978 -12.61 -40.84 31.21
C ARG A 978 -13.69 -41.54 30.37
N SER A 979 -13.92 -41.08 29.14
CA SER A 979 -14.91 -41.62 28.20
C SER A 979 -14.27 -41.90 26.83
N PRO A 980 -13.30 -42.81 26.72
CA PRO A 980 -12.48 -42.98 25.51
C PRO A 980 -13.29 -43.39 24.27
N GLU A 981 -14.38 -44.15 24.45
CA GLU A 981 -15.33 -44.49 23.38
C GLU A 981 -15.89 -43.26 22.65
N ALA A 982 -16.07 -42.14 23.36
CA ALA A 982 -16.60 -40.91 22.76
C ALA A 982 -15.59 -40.19 21.86
N LEU A 983 -14.29 -40.43 22.07
CA LEU A 983 -13.19 -39.77 21.37
C LEU A 983 -12.84 -40.39 20.02
N ARG A 984 -13.35 -41.59 19.74
CA ARG A 984 -13.11 -42.31 18.47
C ARG A 984 -13.52 -41.47 17.26
N ALA A 985 -12.56 -41.13 16.41
CA ALA A 985 -12.76 -40.33 15.21
C ALA A 985 -11.79 -40.75 14.10
N ASP A 986 -12.25 -40.67 12.85
CA ASP A 986 -11.45 -41.03 11.67
C ASP A 986 -10.52 -39.86 11.27
N VAL A 987 -10.91 -38.62 11.61
CA VAL A 987 -10.12 -37.40 11.45
C VAL A 987 -9.95 -36.68 12.79
N LEU A 988 -8.72 -36.25 13.11
CA LEU A 988 -8.41 -35.48 14.32
C LEU A 988 -7.79 -34.12 13.96
N LYS A 989 -8.44 -33.02 14.38
CA LYS A 989 -7.74 -31.74 14.56
C LYS A 989 -6.82 -31.90 15.77
N ILE A 990 -5.53 -31.70 15.54
CA ILE A 990 -4.49 -31.88 16.55
C ILE A 990 -4.52 -30.76 17.59
N PRO A 991 -4.48 -31.07 18.91
CA PRO A 991 -4.44 -30.04 19.94
C PRO A 991 -3.24 -29.08 19.80
N HIS A 992 -3.47 -27.79 20.02
CA HIS A 992 -2.43 -26.79 20.28
C HIS A 992 -1.37 -26.73 19.18
N HIS A 993 -1.83 -26.57 17.92
CA HIS A 993 -1.04 -26.46 16.68
C HIS A 993 0.04 -27.53 16.47
N GLY A 994 -0.05 -28.65 17.20
CA GLY A 994 0.96 -29.71 17.19
C GLY A 994 1.98 -29.68 18.34
N SER A 995 1.65 -29.04 19.46
CA SER A 995 2.47 -28.94 20.67
C SER A 995 2.92 -30.32 21.20
N ALA A 996 4.12 -30.33 21.80
CA ALA A 996 4.72 -31.48 22.48
C ALA A 996 3.93 -31.95 23.73
N ARG A 997 2.89 -31.18 24.10
CA ARG A 997 1.95 -31.42 25.21
C ARG A 997 0.75 -32.30 24.86
N THR A 998 0.66 -32.82 23.64
CA THR A 998 -0.32 -33.88 23.31
C THR A 998 0.10 -35.21 23.95
N LEU A 999 -0.85 -35.92 24.57
CA LEU A 999 -0.61 -37.20 25.25
C LEU A 999 -0.74 -38.39 24.29
N ASP A 1000 0.24 -39.29 24.25
CA ASP A 1000 0.21 -40.48 23.39
C ASP A 1000 -1.03 -41.37 23.64
N ARG A 1001 -1.49 -41.44 24.89
CA ARG A 1001 -2.72 -42.18 25.26
C ARG A 1001 -4.01 -41.50 24.78
N PHE A 1002 -3.99 -40.19 24.53
CA PHE A 1002 -5.09 -39.45 23.91
C PHE A 1002 -5.14 -39.81 22.42
N LEU A 1003 -4.00 -39.73 21.71
CA LEU A 1003 -3.89 -40.14 20.31
C LEU A 1003 -4.39 -41.58 20.07
N ARG A 1004 -3.96 -42.54 20.91
CA ARG A 1004 -4.42 -43.94 20.86
C ARG A 1004 -5.90 -44.16 21.23
N ALA A 1005 -6.53 -43.22 21.95
CA ALA A 1005 -7.95 -43.30 22.27
C ALA A 1005 -8.83 -42.74 21.14
N VAL A 1006 -8.31 -41.75 20.40
CA VAL A 1006 -8.96 -41.21 19.20
C VAL A 1006 -8.85 -42.20 18.03
N ASP A 1007 -7.64 -42.76 17.81
CA ASP A 1007 -7.33 -43.75 16.76
C ASP A 1007 -7.67 -43.24 15.35
N ALA A 1008 -7.19 -42.03 15.02
CA ALA A 1008 -7.49 -41.35 13.76
C ALA A 1008 -6.54 -41.74 12.61
N ASP A 1009 -7.14 -42.06 11.46
CA ASP A 1009 -6.46 -42.28 10.18
C ASP A 1009 -5.80 -41.00 9.66
N ILE A 1010 -6.46 -39.85 9.84
CA ILE A 1010 -6.00 -38.54 9.36
C ILE A 1010 -5.86 -37.55 10.53
N ALA A 1011 -4.66 -37.00 10.70
CA ALA A 1011 -4.40 -35.85 11.56
C ALA A 1011 -4.36 -34.54 10.73
N VAL A 1012 -4.93 -33.47 11.26
CA VAL A 1012 -4.95 -32.14 10.68
C VAL A 1012 -4.32 -31.15 11.66
N ILE A 1013 -3.34 -30.37 11.19
CA ILE A 1013 -2.57 -29.41 11.97
C ILE A 1013 -2.66 -28.02 11.32
N GLY A 1014 -3.35 -27.09 11.99
CA GLY A 1014 -3.21 -25.64 11.74
C GLY A 1014 -1.86 -25.17 12.29
N VAL A 1015 -1.04 -24.56 11.44
CA VAL A 1015 0.34 -24.14 11.75
C VAL A 1015 0.92 -23.26 10.62
N GLY A 1016 1.77 -22.29 10.98
CA GLY A 1016 2.45 -21.40 10.03
C GLY A 1016 3.87 -21.86 9.64
N LEU A 1017 4.29 -21.52 8.41
CA LEU A 1017 5.53 -21.97 7.75
C LEU A 1017 6.85 -21.63 8.46
N ASP A 1018 6.88 -20.55 9.24
CA ASP A 1018 8.04 -20.11 10.02
C ASP A 1018 7.59 -19.70 11.44
N ASN A 1019 6.94 -20.61 12.17
CA ASN A 1019 6.45 -20.32 13.52
C ASN A 1019 7.53 -20.47 14.60
N ASP A 1020 7.70 -19.42 15.43
CA ASP A 1020 8.70 -19.38 16.51
C ASP A 1020 8.40 -20.35 17.68
N TYR A 1021 7.21 -20.96 17.70
CA TYR A 1021 6.78 -21.92 18.73
C TYR A 1021 7.40 -23.32 18.54
N GLY A 1022 8.04 -23.60 17.39
CA GLY A 1022 8.59 -24.92 17.09
C GLY A 1022 7.51 -25.99 16.90
N HIS A 1023 6.36 -25.60 16.36
CA HIS A 1023 5.22 -26.48 16.10
C HIS A 1023 5.15 -26.85 14.60
N PRO A 1024 4.60 -28.01 14.21
CA PRO A 1024 4.32 -29.16 15.07
C PRO A 1024 5.62 -29.75 15.62
N SER A 1025 5.59 -30.15 16.89
CA SER A 1025 6.79 -30.66 17.55
C SER A 1025 7.25 -32.01 16.95
N PRO A 1026 8.57 -32.26 16.81
CA PRO A 1026 9.06 -33.56 16.35
C PRO A 1026 8.60 -34.74 17.23
N LYS A 1027 8.42 -34.49 18.54
CA LYS A 1027 7.86 -35.47 19.48
C LYS A 1027 6.44 -35.88 19.09
N LEU A 1028 5.57 -34.92 18.76
CA LEU A 1028 4.21 -35.23 18.33
C LEU A 1028 4.21 -36.02 17.02
N LEU A 1029 4.98 -35.59 16.02
CA LEU A 1029 5.02 -36.29 14.72
C LEU A 1029 5.44 -37.75 14.89
N ALA A 1030 6.41 -38.03 15.76
CA ALA A 1030 6.78 -39.39 16.13
C ALA A 1030 5.67 -40.14 16.90
N ALA A 1031 4.91 -39.46 17.75
CA ALA A 1031 3.78 -40.04 18.49
C ALA A 1031 2.60 -40.38 17.58
N LEU A 1032 2.29 -39.56 16.57
CA LEU A 1032 1.28 -39.84 15.54
C LEU A 1032 1.65 -41.06 14.69
N ALA A 1033 2.90 -41.13 14.21
CA ALA A 1033 3.39 -42.30 13.49
C ALA A 1033 3.34 -43.57 14.37
N SER A 1034 3.63 -43.45 15.67
CA SER A 1034 3.56 -44.55 16.64
C SER A 1034 2.12 -44.94 17.03
N ALA A 1035 1.16 -44.03 16.86
CA ALA A 1035 -0.27 -44.27 17.07
C ALA A 1035 -0.95 -44.91 15.85
N GLY A 1036 -0.27 -44.99 14.70
CA GLY A 1036 -0.80 -45.59 13.48
C GLY A 1036 -1.50 -44.61 12.51
N THR A 1037 -1.48 -43.30 12.79
CA THR A 1037 -2.08 -42.28 11.91
C THR A 1037 -1.45 -42.33 10.53
N GLY A 1038 -2.26 -42.61 9.51
CA GLY A 1038 -1.82 -42.84 8.13
C GLY A 1038 -1.53 -41.56 7.33
N THR A 1039 -2.10 -40.41 7.69
CA THR A 1039 -1.85 -39.14 6.99
C THR A 1039 -1.83 -37.96 7.95
N VAL A 1040 -0.85 -37.07 7.78
CA VAL A 1040 -0.74 -35.81 8.55
C VAL A 1040 -0.82 -34.64 7.58
N LEU A 1041 -1.97 -33.97 7.55
CA LEU A 1041 -2.16 -32.71 6.84
C LEU A 1041 -1.66 -31.56 7.72
N ARG A 1042 -0.85 -30.67 7.13
CA ARG A 1042 -0.34 -29.46 7.79
C ARG A 1042 -0.52 -28.26 6.88
N THR A 1043 -1.11 -27.17 7.37
CA THR A 1043 -1.39 -25.97 6.54
C THR A 1043 -0.12 -25.32 6.02
N ASP A 1044 0.96 -25.31 6.80
CA ASP A 1044 2.24 -24.72 6.42
C ASP A 1044 2.86 -25.32 5.15
N LEU A 1045 2.82 -26.64 5.02
CA LEU A 1045 3.39 -27.35 3.86
C LEU A 1045 2.40 -27.45 2.69
N HIS A 1046 1.09 -27.44 2.95
CA HIS A 1046 0.08 -27.86 1.98
C HIS A 1046 -0.86 -26.74 1.51
N GLY A 1047 -0.89 -25.59 2.18
CA GLY A 1047 -1.91 -24.56 1.95
C GLY A 1047 -3.27 -25.00 2.51
N ASP A 1048 -4.37 -24.67 1.80
CA ASP A 1048 -5.71 -25.10 2.22
C ASP A 1048 -5.79 -26.64 2.09
N ALA A 1049 -6.11 -27.36 3.16
CA ALA A 1049 -6.07 -28.81 3.20
C ALA A 1049 -7.47 -29.40 3.44
N ALA A 1050 -8.00 -30.09 2.43
CA ALA A 1050 -9.32 -30.72 2.43
C ALA A 1050 -9.25 -32.23 2.72
N VAL A 1051 -10.20 -32.71 3.53
CA VAL A 1051 -10.54 -34.12 3.66
C VAL A 1051 -11.83 -34.38 2.88
N VAL A 1052 -11.83 -35.44 2.06
CA VAL A 1052 -12.93 -35.82 1.15
C VAL A 1052 -13.33 -37.28 1.35
N VAL A 1053 -14.57 -37.62 1.03
CA VAL A 1053 -14.97 -39.00 0.75
C VAL A 1053 -14.54 -39.36 -0.67
N ASP A 1054 -13.78 -40.45 -0.85
CA ASP A 1054 -13.32 -40.89 -2.16
C ASP A 1054 -14.49 -41.47 -2.98
N PRO A 1055 -14.87 -40.86 -4.13
CA PRO A 1055 -15.99 -41.34 -4.94
C PRO A 1055 -15.75 -42.72 -5.59
N ALA A 1056 -14.52 -43.23 -5.61
CA ALA A 1056 -14.19 -44.54 -6.21
C ALA A 1056 -14.19 -45.71 -5.20
N GLY A 1057 -14.22 -45.43 -3.89
CA GLY A 1057 -14.08 -46.48 -2.86
C GLY A 1057 -14.71 -46.20 -1.49
N GLY A 1058 -15.31 -45.03 -1.26
CA GLY A 1058 -15.99 -44.67 -0.01
C GLY A 1058 -15.08 -44.47 1.21
N GLY A 1059 -13.76 -44.63 1.06
CA GLY A 1059 -12.75 -44.30 2.06
C GLY A 1059 -12.53 -42.79 2.19
N LEU A 1060 -11.74 -42.37 3.18
CA LEU A 1060 -11.28 -41.00 3.28
C LEU A 1060 -10.10 -40.76 2.34
N GLY A 1061 -10.12 -39.63 1.63
CA GLY A 1061 -9.02 -39.11 0.84
C GLY A 1061 -8.71 -37.66 1.22
N THR A 1062 -7.62 -37.13 0.67
CA THR A 1062 -7.22 -35.74 0.92
C THR A 1062 -6.96 -35.00 -0.39
N ARG A 1063 -7.17 -33.69 -0.37
CA ARG A 1063 -6.84 -32.76 -1.47
C ARG A 1063 -6.26 -31.51 -0.85
N VAL A 1064 -5.21 -30.96 -1.43
CA VAL A 1064 -4.58 -29.75 -0.90
C VAL A 1064 -4.45 -28.71 -1.99
N ARG A 1065 -4.54 -27.44 -1.62
CA ARG A 1065 -4.44 -26.29 -2.52
C ARG A 1065 -3.30 -25.42 -2.04
N GLY A 1066 -2.15 -25.57 -2.69
CA GLY A 1066 -0.93 -24.85 -2.34
C GLY A 1066 -1.03 -23.32 -2.55
N PRO A 1067 -0.03 -22.55 -2.08
CA PRO A 1067 -0.03 -21.08 -2.21
C PRO A 1067 -0.10 -20.55 -3.66
N ASP A 1068 0.31 -21.35 -4.64
CA ASP A 1068 0.17 -21.06 -6.08
C ASP A 1068 -1.27 -21.28 -6.63
N GLY A 1069 -2.13 -21.87 -5.81
CA GLY A 1069 -3.50 -22.27 -6.13
C GLY A 1069 -3.58 -23.55 -6.96
N VAL A 1070 -2.52 -24.36 -7.02
CA VAL A 1070 -2.56 -25.69 -7.63
C VAL A 1070 -3.16 -26.69 -6.66
N ILE A 1071 -4.10 -27.50 -7.14
CA ILE A 1071 -4.75 -28.55 -6.35
C ILE A 1071 -4.04 -29.88 -6.62
N THR A 1072 -3.55 -30.51 -5.56
CA THR A 1072 -2.91 -31.82 -5.59
C THR A 1072 -3.60 -32.80 -4.64
N THR A 1073 -3.28 -34.08 -4.79
CA THR A 1073 -3.71 -35.15 -3.87
C THR A 1073 -2.51 -35.52 -3.01
N VAL A 1074 -2.65 -35.47 -1.68
CA VAL A 1074 -1.62 -35.99 -0.77
C VAL A 1074 -1.88 -37.48 -0.60
N SER A 1075 -0.89 -38.31 -0.95
CA SER A 1075 -0.98 -39.76 -0.75
C SER A 1075 -0.41 -40.15 0.61
N VAL A 1076 -0.92 -41.24 1.18
CA VAL A 1076 -0.80 -41.71 2.58
C VAL A 1076 0.63 -42.19 2.96
N ARG A 1077 1.72 -41.67 2.35
CA ARG A 1077 3.06 -42.30 2.41
C ARG A 1077 4.33 -41.42 2.28
N GLU A 1078 4.28 -40.09 2.41
CA GLU A 1078 5.49 -39.25 2.53
C GLU A 1078 5.64 -38.60 3.92
#